data_AF-A0AAY5L8J1-F1
#
_entry.id   AF-A0AAY5L8J1-F1
#
_cell.length_a   1.000
_cell.length_b   1.000
_cell.length_c   1.000
_cell.angle_alpha   90.00
_cell.angle_beta   90.00
_cell.angle_gamma   90.00
#
_symmetry.space_group_name_H-M   'P 1'
#
loop_
_entity.id
_entity.type
_entity.pdbx_description
1 polymer ?
#
loop_
_entity_poly.entity_id
_entity_poly.type
_entity_poly.pdbx_seq_one_letter_code
_entity_poly.pdbx_strand_id
1 'polypeptide(L)'
;MLHLLVIALLGFSTAPASTQLCTQNSPSHIRPSSAHSVRPSDVAVLSVIGMPPTHSSELSRVLLRFYELLAMFNPAMTNTLPAQTNLYSESSQHRALVDQAKELSLSFRSNQAIKPEDWKLVMLFVQVDELCVCQGQVSETVQAAVGNVDLALQVLHSQLKRTIVNVAVWDGEYILREDTRSSHQNRMCQCMQENQEGELGLQRAILTQVLQESLDRHLVEKQWYSDRDDFTVRLQDSPFITVESASFISAAPRAGALHTDNLATQMWANLLQSTTGQHDTGDNDMIISVPCPSEDLPFLRTERNAPSDHFILPSPLRDPIMGTHLPCTDRGPSNSPPTSVHALRPGDIKVVAAVGDSLTAGNGVGSGSSVTNLLDVLTQYRGLSWSIGGDGNLSTVTTLPNILREFNPSLTGYSVGIGKEDTPQAFLNQAVAGQKANNLPDQVRALVARMTNDTRVNFKEDWKVITLFIGGNDLCDFCYNSLFFSPNNFVRHIRDSLDYLHTQVPRALVNLVQPLYIPVLRQAHINANANLKCPTWLTRILCPCVISPKEGSKSLQNLVDLNRDYQRELRHLVESGRYDTHDNFTVVLQPFPQDLIVPLTEDGHPDRTYFSPDCFHLSQKAQTLMARGLWNNMLEPLGEKTEKTDFDPSVPLKCPSKTSPFLRTYVNSNYNYEGPAPTTPPIANWGSDFSCENLAPSATLPTSVHKLRPGDIKVVAALGDSNTAAVGAKAKNVLERNTQYRGVSWSIGGDQSLDTVTTLPNILKKFNPSLIGFSRGHGLLQSKGFNMAVPGAKAYDIPAQVQALIKAMKDDKKINFEQDWKLVTLLVGARDLCDYCIDQNNLTPKNYSEHLMVSLDMLYKEVPRVMVNVVEVMELNPLRSVRKKDPLCSFLQRNACPCFLNPEENSPEHTEVKRINQEYQMETERLVYRGRYDGREDFTVVVQPYLQNSFVPFIEDGKPDLSFFSVDCFHISERAHAEMAIALWNNMLEPVGMKQYYNNFTYDRTKINCPSEEKPFIFTKVNSLLGLPVTPTTPATVSGNPTTPGIVLHCDTSIPMWLPVLLGVIGLLIGWGFTWLLMTCRERRNKRNMGVKGVEMKGTVF
;
A
#
# COMPACT_ATOMS: atom_id res chain seq x y z
N MET A 1 6.07 25.86 -49.37
CA MET A 1 7.29 25.05 -49.09
C MET A 1 8.34 25.94 -48.40
N LEU A 2 8.07 26.40 -47.17
CA LEU A 2 8.97 27.33 -46.46
C LEU A 2 9.10 27.07 -44.94
N HIS A 3 8.10 26.45 -44.30
CA HIS A 3 8.16 26.10 -42.87
C HIS A 3 9.08 24.92 -42.52
N LEU A 4 9.55 24.14 -43.49
CA LEU A 4 10.45 22.99 -43.27
C LEU A 4 11.94 23.37 -43.17
N LEU A 5 12.32 24.64 -43.38
CA LEU A 5 13.73 25.06 -43.37
C LEU A 5 14.20 25.70 -42.06
N VAL A 6 13.28 26.14 -41.19
CA VAL A 6 13.61 26.95 -39.99
C VAL A 6 14.00 26.09 -38.79
N ILE A 7 13.49 24.85 -38.69
CA ILE A 7 13.77 23.93 -37.58
C ILE A 7 15.22 23.40 -37.63
N ALA A 8 15.88 23.45 -38.80
CA ALA A 8 17.23 22.92 -39.00
C ALA A 8 18.38 23.83 -38.53
N LEU A 9 18.11 25.01 -37.97
CA LEU A 9 19.13 26.05 -37.70
C LEU A 9 19.24 26.55 -36.25
N LEU A 10 18.45 26.00 -35.32
CA LEU A 10 18.60 26.28 -33.88
C LEU A 10 19.01 25.01 -33.13
N GLY A 11 20.30 24.70 -33.20
CA GLY A 11 20.89 23.56 -32.52
C GLY A 11 20.94 23.77 -31.00
N PHE A 12 20.01 23.13 -30.28
CA PHE A 12 20.15 22.89 -28.85
C PHE A 12 20.95 21.60 -28.62
N SER A 13 22.11 21.73 -27.98
CA SER A 13 22.95 20.59 -27.60
C SER A 13 22.26 19.76 -26.52
N THR A 14 21.83 18.54 -26.87
CA THR A 14 21.27 17.58 -25.92
C THR A 14 22.34 17.08 -24.95
N ALA A 15 22.12 17.28 -23.65
CA ALA A 15 22.83 16.52 -22.63
C ALA A 15 22.29 15.07 -22.61
N PRO A 16 23.15 14.04 -22.52
CA PRO A 16 22.71 12.65 -22.60
C PRO A 16 22.11 12.16 -21.27
N ALA A 17 20.79 12.29 -21.13
CA ALA A 17 20.04 11.46 -20.19
C ALA A 17 19.73 10.13 -20.88
N SER A 18 20.36 9.04 -20.45
CA SER A 18 20.27 7.73 -21.10
C SER A 18 18.98 6.99 -20.72
N THR A 19 17.86 7.36 -21.34
CA THR A 19 16.78 6.40 -21.57
C THR A 19 17.32 5.30 -22.48
N GLN A 20 17.54 4.11 -21.95
CA GLN A 20 18.19 3.01 -22.66
C GLN A 20 17.19 2.35 -23.64
N LEU A 21 16.95 3.01 -24.77
CA LEU A 21 16.15 2.45 -25.87
C LEU A 21 16.71 1.08 -26.26
N CYS A 22 15.82 0.11 -26.45
CA CYS A 22 16.17 -1.15 -27.10
C CYS A 22 16.84 -0.85 -28.44
N THR A 23 18.00 -1.47 -28.71
CA THR A 23 18.66 -1.37 -30.01
C THR A 23 17.69 -1.84 -31.10
N GLN A 24 17.49 -1.02 -32.14
CA GLN A 24 16.59 -1.38 -33.23
C GLN A 24 17.10 -2.62 -33.95
N ASN A 25 16.48 -3.76 -33.65
CA ASN A 25 16.68 -5.00 -34.38
C ASN A 25 16.13 -4.83 -35.79
N SER A 26 17.03 -4.72 -36.78
CA SER A 26 16.69 -4.74 -38.20
C SER A 26 15.70 -5.87 -38.52
N PRO A 27 14.70 -5.65 -39.41
CA PRO A 27 13.79 -6.70 -39.85
C PRO A 27 14.56 -7.93 -40.34
N SER A 28 14.01 -9.13 -40.09
CA SER A 28 14.70 -10.38 -40.41
C SER A 28 15.11 -10.47 -41.89
N HIS A 29 16.41 -10.66 -42.16
CA HIS A 29 16.93 -10.81 -43.52
C HIS A 29 16.29 -11.99 -44.28
N ILE A 30 15.71 -12.95 -43.55
CA ILE A 30 14.89 -14.05 -44.06
C ILE A 30 13.60 -14.02 -43.23
N ARG A 31 12.45 -13.72 -43.86
CA ARG A 31 11.17 -13.65 -43.14
C ARG A 31 10.85 -14.99 -42.45
N PRO A 32 10.40 -15.02 -41.20
CA PRO A 32 10.11 -16.27 -40.50
C PRO A 32 9.02 -17.08 -41.19
N SER A 33 9.28 -18.39 -41.31
CA SER A 33 8.35 -19.40 -41.82
C SER A 33 7.45 -19.99 -40.73
N SER A 34 7.82 -19.84 -39.46
CA SER A 34 7.10 -20.38 -38.30
C SER A 34 6.80 -19.29 -37.27
N ALA A 35 5.67 -19.41 -36.58
CA ALA A 35 5.24 -18.51 -35.50
C ALA A 35 6.27 -18.47 -34.36
N HIS A 36 6.93 -19.60 -34.12
CA HIS A 36 7.92 -19.78 -33.05
C HIS A 36 9.28 -19.09 -33.34
N SER A 37 9.45 -18.49 -34.53
CA SER A 37 10.64 -17.70 -34.90
C SER A 37 10.31 -16.27 -35.35
N VAL A 38 9.11 -15.77 -35.04
CA VAL A 38 8.69 -14.37 -35.28
C VAL A 38 9.36 -13.44 -34.26
N ARG A 39 10.06 -12.41 -34.72
CA ARG A 39 10.56 -11.30 -33.88
C ARG A 39 9.52 -10.17 -33.82
N PRO A 40 9.57 -9.27 -32.82
CA PRO A 40 8.71 -8.07 -32.80
C PRO A 40 8.79 -7.24 -34.08
N SER A 41 9.96 -7.16 -34.72
CA SER A 41 10.17 -6.45 -35.99
C SER A 41 9.54 -7.12 -37.21
N ASP A 42 9.07 -8.36 -37.09
CA ASP A 42 8.43 -9.11 -38.18
C ASP A 42 6.89 -8.99 -38.14
N VAL A 43 6.30 -8.49 -37.04
CA VAL A 43 4.86 -8.26 -36.90
C VAL A 43 4.45 -7.05 -37.74
N ALA A 44 3.54 -7.25 -38.70
CA ALA A 44 3.15 -6.23 -39.68
C ALA A 44 1.71 -5.71 -39.50
N VAL A 45 0.91 -6.36 -38.65
CA VAL A 45 -0.45 -5.94 -38.29
C VAL A 45 -0.69 -6.22 -36.81
N LEU A 46 -1.31 -5.27 -36.11
CA LEU A 46 -1.89 -5.47 -34.77
C LEU A 46 -3.42 -5.27 -34.82
N SER A 47 -4.16 -6.22 -34.27
CA SER A 47 -5.62 -6.23 -34.22
C SER A 47 -6.14 -6.80 -32.89
N VAL A 48 -7.41 -6.53 -32.59
CA VAL A 48 -8.04 -6.91 -31.32
C VAL A 48 -9.47 -7.43 -31.52
N ILE A 49 -9.89 -8.40 -30.70
CA ILE A 49 -11.28 -8.81 -30.48
C ILE A 49 -11.54 -8.95 -28.97
N GLY A 50 -12.81 -8.91 -28.55
CA GLY A 50 -13.20 -8.86 -27.14
C GLY A 50 -13.08 -7.48 -26.50
N MET A 51 -13.26 -6.41 -27.29
CA MET A 51 -13.26 -5.02 -26.80
C MET A 51 -14.61 -4.65 -26.15
N PRO A 52 -14.62 -3.78 -25.12
CA PRO A 52 -15.84 -3.43 -24.40
C PRO A 52 -16.75 -2.53 -25.26
N PRO A 53 -18.05 -2.41 -24.94
CA PRO A 53 -18.99 -1.55 -25.66
C PRO A 53 -18.58 -0.07 -25.78
N THR A 54 -17.74 0.42 -24.85
CA THR A 54 -17.39 1.84 -24.70
C THR A 54 -16.13 2.23 -25.49
N HIS A 55 -16.30 3.12 -26.48
CA HIS A 55 -15.24 3.65 -27.36
C HIS A 55 -14.13 4.49 -26.68
N SER A 56 -14.13 4.61 -25.35
CA SER A 56 -13.15 5.40 -24.57
C SER A 56 -12.67 4.66 -23.31
N SER A 57 -12.67 3.33 -23.36
CA SER A 57 -12.19 2.46 -22.28
C SER A 57 -10.71 2.60 -21.95
N GLU A 58 -10.33 2.25 -20.72
CA GLU A 58 -8.93 2.15 -20.29
C GLU A 58 -8.18 1.09 -21.12
N LEU A 59 -8.84 -0.02 -21.47
CA LEU A 59 -8.29 -1.02 -22.39
C LEU A 59 -7.94 -0.40 -23.76
N SER A 60 -8.76 0.51 -24.28
CA SER A 60 -8.45 1.24 -25.53
C SER A 60 -7.18 2.10 -25.39
N ARG A 61 -6.95 2.69 -24.21
CA ARG A 61 -5.74 3.48 -23.91
C ARG A 61 -4.50 2.60 -23.77
N VAL A 62 -4.62 1.48 -23.05
CA VAL A 62 -3.56 0.46 -22.90
C VAL A 62 -3.15 -0.10 -24.26
N LEU A 63 -4.11 -0.40 -25.15
CA LEU A 63 -3.82 -0.92 -26.49
C LEU A 63 -3.14 0.11 -27.41
N LEU A 64 -3.44 1.40 -27.26
CA LEU A 64 -2.72 2.45 -27.98
C LEU A 64 -1.26 2.54 -27.54
N ARG A 65 -0.99 2.50 -26.23
CA ARG A 65 0.39 2.42 -25.68
C ARG A 65 1.13 1.16 -26.13
N PHE A 66 0.44 0.03 -26.12
CA PHE A 66 1.00 -1.24 -26.57
C PHE A 66 1.31 -1.24 -28.09
N TYR A 67 0.48 -0.60 -28.91
CA TYR A 67 0.80 -0.34 -30.33
C TYR A 67 2.04 0.56 -30.50
N GLU A 68 2.15 1.64 -29.71
CA GLU A 68 3.33 2.52 -29.72
C GLU A 68 4.62 1.76 -29.37
N LEU A 69 4.59 0.85 -28.39
CA LEU A 69 5.72 -0.01 -28.03
C LEU A 69 6.12 -0.96 -29.18
N LEU A 70 5.17 -1.66 -29.80
CA LEU A 70 5.43 -2.53 -30.96
C LEU A 70 5.95 -1.74 -32.17
N ALA A 71 5.43 -0.54 -32.40
CA ALA A 71 5.83 0.33 -33.52
C ALA A 71 7.30 0.79 -33.43
N MET A 72 7.94 0.73 -32.26
CA MET A 72 9.39 0.96 -32.12
C MET A 72 10.22 -0.09 -32.88
N PHE A 73 9.71 -1.32 -33.00
CA PHE A 73 10.36 -2.46 -33.66
C PHE A 73 9.94 -2.61 -35.12
N ASN A 74 8.70 -2.29 -35.47
CA ASN A 74 8.25 -2.17 -36.86
C ASN A 74 7.42 -0.88 -37.10
N PRO A 75 8.07 0.23 -37.50
CA PRO A 75 7.38 1.48 -37.84
C PRO A 75 6.46 1.39 -39.08
N ALA A 76 6.49 0.30 -39.83
CA ALA A 76 5.60 0.05 -40.98
C ALA A 76 4.39 -0.84 -40.64
N MET A 77 4.18 -1.16 -39.35
CA MET A 77 3.04 -1.97 -38.89
C MET A 77 1.70 -1.25 -39.10
N THR A 78 0.78 -1.91 -39.80
CA THR A 78 -0.59 -1.40 -40.02
C THR A 78 -1.36 -1.41 -38.71
N ASN A 79 -1.79 -0.23 -38.26
CA ASN A 79 -2.72 -0.11 -37.14
C ASN A 79 -4.14 -0.48 -37.61
N THR A 80 -4.74 -1.51 -37.02
CA THR A 80 -6.18 -1.81 -37.18
C THR A 80 -6.91 -1.86 -35.84
N LEU A 81 -6.40 -1.17 -34.81
CA LEU A 81 -7.17 -0.90 -33.60
C LEU A 81 -8.35 0.03 -33.93
N PRO A 82 -9.46 -0.01 -33.16
CA PRO A 82 -10.59 0.89 -33.36
C PRO A 82 -10.16 2.35 -33.13
N ALA A 83 -9.90 3.08 -34.22
CA ALA A 83 -9.64 4.51 -34.18
C ALA A 83 -10.90 5.29 -33.76
N GLN A 84 -10.73 6.54 -33.35
CA GLN A 84 -11.81 7.46 -32.94
C GLN A 84 -12.65 7.99 -34.12
N THR A 85 -13.02 7.11 -35.06
CA THR A 85 -13.81 7.43 -36.25
C THR A 85 -15.22 6.86 -36.13
N ASN A 86 -16.22 7.66 -36.51
CA ASN A 86 -17.66 7.37 -36.37
C ASN A 86 -18.17 6.32 -37.38
N LEU A 87 -17.52 5.15 -37.46
CA LEU A 87 -17.75 4.11 -38.47
C LEU A 87 -18.25 2.78 -37.93
N TYR A 88 -18.34 2.63 -36.60
CA TYR A 88 -19.05 1.52 -35.96
C TYR A 88 -20.41 2.02 -35.46
N SER A 89 -21.50 1.52 -36.03
CA SER A 89 -22.84 1.76 -35.52
C SER A 89 -23.08 0.97 -34.23
N GLU A 90 -24.00 1.45 -33.39
CA GLU A 90 -24.40 0.85 -32.10
C GLU A 90 -24.76 -0.65 -32.20
N SER A 91 -25.17 -1.11 -33.39
CA SER A 91 -25.40 -2.53 -33.74
C SER A 91 -24.16 -3.43 -33.75
N SER A 92 -22.98 -2.92 -33.36
CA SER A 92 -21.73 -3.69 -33.24
C SER A 92 -21.34 -4.05 -31.81
N GLN A 93 -21.75 -3.25 -30.83
CA GLN A 93 -21.31 -3.30 -29.41
C GLN A 93 -21.91 -4.46 -28.58
N HIS A 94 -22.48 -5.48 -29.23
CA HIS A 94 -23.26 -6.55 -28.61
C HIS A 94 -23.06 -7.93 -29.30
N ARG A 95 -22.00 -8.09 -30.10
CA ARG A 95 -21.76 -9.31 -30.90
C ARG A 95 -20.87 -10.30 -30.16
N ALA A 96 -21.25 -11.58 -30.21
CA ALA A 96 -20.49 -12.67 -29.61
C ALA A 96 -19.05 -12.73 -30.17
N LEU A 97 -18.09 -13.14 -29.35
CA LEU A 97 -16.66 -13.20 -29.69
C LEU A 97 -16.39 -14.01 -30.98
N VAL A 98 -17.18 -15.06 -31.23
CA VAL A 98 -17.12 -15.91 -32.42
C VAL A 98 -17.47 -15.13 -33.70
N ASP A 99 -18.35 -14.13 -33.64
CA ASP A 99 -18.68 -13.27 -34.79
C ASP A 99 -17.62 -12.19 -35.00
N GLN A 100 -17.08 -11.62 -33.92
CA GLN A 100 -15.92 -10.71 -33.99
C GLN A 100 -14.71 -11.39 -34.68
N ALA A 101 -14.46 -12.67 -34.39
CA ALA A 101 -13.43 -13.47 -35.07
C ALA A 101 -13.70 -13.68 -36.57
N LYS A 102 -14.96 -13.82 -37.00
CA LYS A 102 -15.34 -13.89 -38.43
C LYS A 102 -15.12 -12.55 -39.11
N GLU A 103 -15.54 -11.46 -38.48
CA GLU A 103 -15.40 -10.11 -39.02
C GLU A 103 -13.93 -9.69 -39.16
N LEU A 104 -13.09 -10.00 -38.17
CA LEU A 104 -11.63 -9.81 -38.27
C LEU A 104 -11.06 -10.61 -39.46
N SER A 105 -11.47 -11.87 -39.61
CA SER A 105 -11.03 -12.75 -40.71
C SER A 105 -11.48 -12.27 -42.10
N LEU A 106 -12.60 -11.55 -42.20
CA LEU A 106 -13.04 -10.87 -43.41
C LEU A 106 -12.27 -9.56 -43.66
N SER A 107 -11.98 -8.78 -42.61
CA SER A 107 -11.21 -7.53 -42.74
C SER A 107 -9.79 -7.76 -43.27
N PHE A 108 -9.10 -8.80 -42.79
CA PHE A 108 -7.79 -9.23 -43.27
C PHE A 108 -7.78 -9.74 -44.71
N ARG A 109 -8.94 -10.12 -45.28
CA ARG A 109 -9.07 -10.55 -46.68
C ARG A 109 -9.48 -9.43 -47.63
N SER A 110 -10.09 -8.36 -47.10
CA SER A 110 -10.57 -7.21 -47.88
C SER A 110 -9.61 -6.02 -47.86
N ASN A 111 -8.81 -5.87 -46.81
CA ASN A 111 -7.84 -4.78 -46.70
C ASN A 111 -6.60 -5.02 -47.56
N GLN A 112 -6.51 -4.32 -48.69
CA GLN A 112 -5.41 -4.41 -49.66
C GLN A 112 -4.04 -3.97 -49.11
N ALA A 113 -3.97 -3.33 -47.95
CA ALA A 113 -2.71 -2.99 -47.28
C ALA A 113 -2.06 -4.21 -46.58
N ILE A 114 -2.85 -5.23 -46.22
CA ILE A 114 -2.40 -6.43 -45.50
C ILE A 114 -2.12 -7.54 -46.51
N LYS A 115 -0.90 -8.08 -46.53
CA LYS A 115 -0.51 -9.10 -47.52
C LYS A 115 -0.66 -10.52 -46.94
N PRO A 116 -0.87 -11.54 -47.80
CA PRO A 116 -0.98 -12.93 -47.35
C PRO A 116 0.26 -13.42 -46.57
N GLU A 117 1.45 -12.91 -46.90
CA GLU A 117 2.73 -13.28 -46.28
C GLU A 117 3.08 -12.52 -44.99
N ASP A 118 2.25 -11.57 -44.55
CA ASP A 118 2.51 -10.71 -43.39
C ASP A 118 2.11 -11.39 -42.06
N TRP A 119 2.88 -11.18 -41.00
CA TRP A 119 2.60 -11.73 -39.65
C TRP A 119 1.65 -10.83 -38.85
N LYS A 120 0.68 -11.45 -38.17
CA LYS A 120 -0.48 -10.80 -37.56
C LYS A 120 -0.51 -11.02 -36.05
N LEU A 121 -0.28 -9.93 -35.30
CA LEU A 121 -0.60 -9.72 -33.89
C LEU A 121 -2.11 -9.71 -33.64
N VAL A 122 -2.71 -10.75 -33.04
CA VAL A 122 -4.13 -10.71 -32.62
C VAL A 122 -4.23 -10.82 -31.10
N MET A 123 -4.75 -9.77 -30.46
CA MET A 123 -5.14 -9.81 -29.05
C MET A 123 -6.61 -10.23 -28.92
N LEU A 124 -6.90 -11.16 -28.02
CA LEU A 124 -8.24 -11.65 -27.71
C LEU A 124 -8.49 -11.44 -26.22
N PHE A 125 -9.35 -10.47 -25.89
CA PHE A 125 -9.69 -10.18 -24.50
C PHE A 125 -10.93 -10.96 -24.03
N VAL A 126 -10.90 -11.41 -22.79
CA VAL A 126 -12.00 -12.09 -22.10
C VAL A 126 -12.38 -11.24 -20.89
N GLN A 127 -13.55 -10.63 -20.93
CA GLN A 127 -13.98 -9.61 -19.96
C GLN A 127 -14.72 -10.24 -18.79
N VAL A 128 -14.27 -9.93 -17.57
CA VAL A 128 -14.84 -10.49 -16.34
C VAL A 128 -16.07 -9.71 -15.88
N ASP A 129 -16.17 -8.41 -16.19
CA ASP A 129 -17.34 -7.57 -15.91
C ASP A 129 -18.54 -7.86 -16.83
N GLU A 130 -18.33 -8.46 -18.01
CA GLU A 130 -19.41 -9.03 -18.83
C GLU A 130 -19.91 -10.40 -18.30
N LEU A 131 -19.16 -11.09 -17.44
CA LEU A 131 -19.56 -12.39 -16.89
C LEU A 131 -20.56 -12.22 -15.74
N CYS A 132 -21.85 -12.41 -16.03
CA CYS A 132 -22.84 -12.43 -14.98
C CYS A 132 -22.74 -13.70 -14.12
N VAL A 133 -22.41 -13.52 -12.84
CA VAL A 133 -22.14 -14.60 -11.87
C VAL A 133 -22.92 -14.38 -10.58
N CYS A 134 -23.79 -15.34 -10.26
CA CYS A 134 -24.40 -15.49 -8.94
C CYS A 134 -23.72 -16.62 -8.16
N GLN A 135 -23.80 -16.61 -6.82
CA GLN A 135 -23.30 -17.72 -6.00
C GLN A 135 -23.96 -19.05 -6.43
N GLY A 136 -23.14 -20.10 -6.56
CA GLY A 136 -23.56 -21.41 -7.06
C GLY A 136 -23.45 -21.62 -8.58
N GLN A 137 -23.42 -20.56 -9.40
CA GLN A 137 -23.35 -20.68 -10.88
C GLN A 137 -21.96 -20.43 -11.48
N VAL A 138 -20.96 -20.08 -10.65
CA VAL A 138 -19.65 -19.60 -11.11
C VAL A 138 -18.95 -20.53 -12.10
N SER A 139 -18.98 -21.85 -11.82
CA SER A 139 -18.35 -22.87 -12.68
C SER A 139 -19.00 -22.95 -14.06
N GLU A 140 -20.33 -22.79 -14.15
CA GLU A 140 -21.07 -22.82 -15.41
C GLU A 140 -20.73 -21.59 -16.27
N THR A 141 -20.72 -20.39 -15.67
CA THR A 141 -20.36 -19.15 -16.37
C THR A 141 -18.91 -19.18 -16.85
N VAL A 142 -17.97 -19.67 -16.05
CA VAL A 142 -16.55 -19.82 -16.47
C VAL A 142 -16.40 -20.83 -17.60
N GLN A 143 -17.07 -21.99 -17.53
CA GLN A 143 -17.05 -22.98 -18.62
C GLN A 143 -17.65 -22.43 -19.92
N ALA A 144 -18.75 -21.66 -19.83
CA ALA A 144 -19.35 -20.99 -20.98
C ALA A 144 -18.41 -19.93 -21.60
N ALA A 145 -17.68 -19.17 -20.77
CA ALA A 145 -16.67 -18.21 -21.22
C ALA A 145 -15.52 -18.91 -21.97
N VAL A 146 -14.95 -19.97 -21.38
CA VAL A 146 -13.90 -20.79 -22.01
C VAL A 146 -14.39 -21.40 -23.33
N GLY A 147 -15.62 -21.91 -23.39
CA GLY A 147 -16.23 -22.44 -24.62
C GLY A 147 -16.40 -21.39 -25.73
N ASN A 148 -16.78 -20.15 -25.38
CA ASN A 148 -16.87 -19.04 -26.33
C ASN A 148 -15.49 -18.65 -26.89
N VAL A 149 -14.43 -18.73 -26.08
CA VAL A 149 -13.03 -18.52 -26.51
C VAL A 149 -12.57 -19.65 -27.44
N ASP A 150 -12.81 -20.93 -27.10
CA ASP A 150 -12.47 -22.08 -27.96
C ASP A 150 -13.10 -21.95 -29.35
N LEU A 151 -14.40 -21.60 -29.43
CA LEU A 151 -15.12 -21.38 -30.68
C LEU A 151 -14.57 -20.19 -31.49
N ALA A 152 -14.16 -19.10 -30.84
CA ALA A 152 -13.54 -17.96 -31.53
C ALA A 152 -12.15 -18.33 -32.07
N LEU A 153 -11.35 -19.08 -31.31
CA LEU A 153 -10.05 -19.57 -31.74
C LEU A 153 -10.16 -20.59 -32.89
N GLN A 154 -11.19 -21.44 -32.92
CA GLN A 154 -11.51 -22.30 -34.08
C GLN A 154 -11.77 -21.49 -35.36
N VAL A 155 -12.48 -20.36 -35.26
CA VAL A 155 -12.69 -19.45 -36.39
C VAL A 155 -11.37 -18.82 -36.84
N LEU A 156 -10.55 -18.31 -35.92
CA LEU A 156 -9.26 -17.68 -36.26
C LEU A 156 -8.29 -18.69 -36.88
N HIS A 157 -8.14 -19.89 -36.31
CA HIS A 157 -7.26 -20.94 -36.84
C HIS A 157 -7.69 -21.35 -38.25
N SER A 158 -8.96 -21.72 -38.44
CA SER A 158 -9.46 -22.20 -39.74
C SER A 158 -9.43 -21.14 -40.85
N GLN A 159 -9.47 -19.85 -40.52
CA GLN A 159 -9.56 -18.77 -41.51
C GLN A 159 -8.27 -17.96 -41.74
N LEU A 160 -7.32 -17.97 -40.79
CA LEU A 160 -6.11 -17.14 -40.84
C LEU A 160 -4.84 -17.94 -41.13
N LYS A 161 -3.81 -17.19 -41.54
CA LYS A 161 -2.45 -17.67 -41.82
C LYS A 161 -1.43 -16.63 -41.36
N ARG A 162 -0.28 -17.11 -40.89
CA ARG A 162 0.79 -16.29 -40.28
C ARG A 162 0.23 -15.42 -39.15
N THR A 163 -0.22 -16.05 -38.07
CA THR A 163 -0.94 -15.38 -36.99
C THR A 163 -0.51 -15.90 -35.62
N ILE A 164 -0.33 -14.98 -34.68
CA ILE A 164 -0.10 -15.28 -33.27
C ILE A 164 -1.29 -14.70 -32.52
N VAL A 165 -2.05 -15.54 -31.81
CA VAL A 165 -3.18 -15.10 -30.98
C VAL A 165 -2.74 -15.08 -29.52
N ASN A 166 -2.85 -13.92 -28.88
CA ASN A 166 -2.66 -13.80 -27.43
C ASN A 166 -4.01 -13.60 -26.75
N VAL A 167 -4.40 -14.59 -25.93
CA VAL A 167 -5.57 -14.54 -25.06
C VAL A 167 -5.19 -13.76 -23.80
N ALA A 168 -6.07 -12.88 -23.34
CA ALA A 168 -5.87 -12.02 -22.19
C ALA A 168 -7.17 -11.94 -21.36
N VAL A 169 -7.10 -12.24 -20.06
CA VAL A 169 -8.21 -11.94 -19.15
C VAL A 169 -8.12 -10.48 -18.71
N TRP A 170 -9.23 -9.76 -18.79
CA TRP A 170 -9.38 -8.36 -18.38
C TRP A 170 -10.44 -8.28 -17.29
N ASP A 171 -10.10 -7.78 -16.11
CA ASP A 171 -11.04 -7.76 -14.97
C ASP A 171 -12.23 -6.80 -15.16
N GLY A 172 -12.11 -5.86 -16.10
CA GLY A 172 -13.12 -4.87 -16.44
C GLY A 172 -12.86 -3.52 -15.78
N GLU A 173 -13.69 -2.52 -16.07
CA GLU A 173 -13.53 -1.20 -15.44
C GLU A 173 -14.20 -1.14 -14.06
N TYR A 174 -13.67 -0.28 -13.18
CA TYR A 174 -14.29 0.02 -11.88
C TYR A 174 -14.96 1.40 -11.91
N ILE A 175 -16.18 1.46 -12.43
CA ILE A 175 -17.00 2.67 -12.33
C ILE A 175 -17.51 2.79 -10.88
N LEU A 176 -16.85 3.65 -10.10
CA LEU A 176 -17.34 4.10 -8.79
C LEU A 176 -18.77 4.66 -8.96
N ARG A 177 -19.72 4.16 -8.14
CA ARG A 177 -21.16 4.44 -8.28
C ARG A 177 -21.57 5.83 -7.78
N GLU A 178 -21.06 6.91 -8.38
CA GLU A 178 -21.56 8.27 -8.14
C GLU A 178 -22.11 8.97 -9.40
N ASP A 179 -21.58 8.71 -10.61
CA ASP A 179 -22.03 9.38 -11.84
C ASP A 179 -23.29 8.74 -12.48
N THR A 180 -24.43 8.83 -11.78
CA THR A 180 -25.73 8.32 -12.25
C THR A 180 -26.48 9.31 -13.15
N ARG A 181 -25.85 9.77 -14.23
CA ARG A 181 -26.52 10.56 -15.29
C ARG A 181 -26.37 10.09 -16.74
N SER A 182 -25.74 8.93 -16.99
CA SER A 182 -25.85 8.26 -18.29
C SER A 182 -26.94 7.16 -18.26
N SER A 183 -27.83 7.16 -19.25
CA SER A 183 -29.02 6.27 -19.28
C SER A 183 -28.72 4.92 -19.95
N HIS A 184 -27.64 4.26 -19.55
CA HIS A 184 -27.32 2.89 -19.96
C HIS A 184 -27.34 2.00 -18.73
N GLN A 185 -28.18 0.95 -18.76
CA GLN A 185 -28.35 0.04 -17.63
C GLN A 185 -27.05 -0.73 -17.40
N ASN A 186 -26.30 -0.31 -16.38
CA ASN A 186 -25.06 -0.94 -15.98
C ASN A 186 -25.35 -2.40 -15.59
N ARG A 187 -24.85 -3.37 -16.37
CA ARG A 187 -25.28 -4.79 -16.36
C ARG A 187 -24.74 -5.61 -15.18
N MET A 188 -24.58 -5.00 -14.01
CA MET A 188 -24.40 -5.77 -12.78
C MET A 188 -25.58 -6.72 -12.60
N CYS A 189 -25.30 -8.01 -12.34
CA CYS A 189 -26.32 -9.00 -12.07
C CYS A 189 -27.27 -8.55 -10.95
N GLN A 190 -28.54 -8.89 -11.08
CA GLN A 190 -29.54 -8.61 -10.05
C GLN A 190 -29.16 -9.21 -8.68
N CYS A 191 -28.52 -10.39 -8.68
CA CYS A 191 -27.97 -11.05 -7.49
C CYS A 191 -26.70 -10.40 -6.90
N MET A 192 -26.01 -9.49 -7.61
CA MET A 192 -24.87 -8.74 -7.08
C MET A 192 -25.29 -7.40 -6.44
N GLN A 193 -26.59 -7.14 -6.30
CA GLN A 193 -27.11 -5.94 -5.60
C GLN A 193 -27.22 -6.13 -4.08
N GLU A 194 -27.12 -7.37 -3.58
CA GLU A 194 -27.29 -7.73 -2.17
C GLU A 194 -25.95 -7.97 -1.42
N ASN A 195 -24.82 -8.02 -2.14
CA ASN A 195 -23.49 -8.20 -1.54
C ASN A 195 -22.93 -6.88 -1.02
N GLN A 196 -22.24 -6.93 0.13
CA GLN A 196 -21.51 -5.78 0.68
C GLN A 196 -20.24 -5.50 -0.13
N GLU A 197 -19.76 -4.25 -0.12
CA GLU A 197 -18.67 -3.75 -0.97
C GLU A 197 -17.39 -4.63 -0.93
N GLY A 198 -16.98 -5.08 0.26
CA GLY A 198 -15.82 -5.97 0.44
C GLY A 198 -16.02 -7.39 -0.10
N GLU A 199 -17.24 -7.94 -0.08
CA GLU A 199 -17.54 -9.24 -0.68
C GLU A 199 -17.48 -9.17 -2.22
N LEU A 200 -17.93 -8.05 -2.80
CA LEU A 200 -17.96 -7.85 -4.24
C LEU A 200 -16.56 -7.79 -4.86
N GLY A 201 -15.60 -7.11 -4.19
CA GLY A 201 -14.20 -7.06 -4.63
C GLY A 201 -13.54 -8.44 -4.63
N LEU A 202 -13.71 -9.20 -3.54
CA LEU A 202 -13.22 -10.58 -3.40
C LEU A 202 -13.84 -11.50 -4.48
N GLN A 203 -15.15 -11.39 -4.74
CA GLN A 203 -15.84 -12.17 -5.77
C GLN A 203 -15.28 -11.88 -7.18
N ARG A 204 -15.05 -10.61 -7.53
CA ARG A 204 -14.48 -10.22 -8.84
C ARG A 204 -13.07 -10.78 -9.02
N ALA A 205 -12.19 -10.59 -8.03
CA ALA A 205 -10.80 -11.00 -8.13
C ALA A 205 -10.63 -12.54 -8.20
N ILE A 206 -11.44 -13.29 -7.45
CA ILE A 206 -11.48 -14.76 -7.53
C ILE A 206 -12.03 -15.24 -8.88
N LEU A 207 -13.08 -14.61 -9.41
CA LEU A 207 -13.62 -14.93 -10.73
C LEU A 207 -12.57 -14.73 -11.83
N THR A 208 -11.82 -13.62 -11.78
CA THR A 208 -10.70 -13.35 -12.69
C THR A 208 -9.65 -14.47 -12.66
N GLN A 209 -9.21 -14.92 -11.48
CA GLN A 209 -8.22 -16.00 -11.38
C GLN A 209 -8.76 -17.36 -11.85
N VAL A 210 -9.99 -17.72 -11.49
CA VAL A 210 -10.57 -19.02 -11.88
C VAL A 210 -10.84 -19.09 -13.38
N LEU A 211 -11.16 -17.97 -14.01
CA LEU A 211 -11.22 -17.85 -15.47
C LEU A 211 -9.83 -17.99 -16.12
N GLN A 212 -8.82 -17.30 -15.58
CA GLN A 212 -7.42 -17.38 -16.04
C GLN A 212 -6.91 -18.84 -16.01
N GLU A 213 -7.04 -19.54 -14.87
CA GLU A 213 -6.63 -20.94 -14.71
C GLU A 213 -7.42 -21.91 -15.61
N SER A 214 -8.71 -21.63 -15.82
CA SER A 214 -9.55 -22.47 -16.69
C SER A 214 -9.23 -22.29 -18.17
N LEU A 215 -8.85 -21.09 -18.60
CA LEU A 215 -8.34 -20.82 -19.94
C LEU A 215 -6.96 -21.46 -20.15
N ASP A 216 -6.04 -21.36 -19.18
CA ASP A 216 -4.70 -21.96 -19.26
C ASP A 216 -4.78 -23.47 -19.51
N ARG A 217 -5.40 -24.20 -18.57
CA ARG A 217 -5.64 -25.65 -18.66
C ARG A 217 -6.28 -26.05 -20.00
N HIS A 218 -7.33 -25.33 -20.42
CA HIS A 218 -8.05 -25.66 -21.65
C HIS A 218 -7.17 -25.46 -22.89
N LEU A 219 -6.37 -24.39 -22.96
CA LEU A 219 -5.45 -24.15 -24.08
C LEU A 219 -4.32 -25.18 -24.12
N VAL A 220 -3.81 -25.62 -22.97
CA VAL A 220 -2.78 -26.66 -22.83
C VAL A 220 -3.31 -28.05 -23.23
N GLU A 221 -4.53 -28.42 -22.82
CA GLU A 221 -5.18 -29.65 -23.24
C GLU A 221 -5.44 -29.68 -24.76
N LYS A 222 -5.72 -28.52 -25.37
CA LYS A 222 -6.05 -28.35 -26.79
C LYS A 222 -4.80 -28.15 -27.67
N GLN A 223 -3.89 -29.13 -27.63
CA GLN A 223 -2.59 -29.13 -28.33
C GLN A 223 -2.62 -28.75 -29.83
N TRP A 224 -3.77 -28.91 -30.51
CA TRP A 224 -3.93 -28.56 -31.92
C TRP A 224 -3.83 -27.04 -32.20
N TYR A 225 -3.89 -26.18 -31.19
CA TYR A 225 -3.70 -24.73 -31.37
C TYR A 225 -2.29 -24.31 -31.86
N SER A 226 -1.33 -25.23 -31.92
CA SER A 226 -0.02 -25.05 -32.59
C SER A 226 0.35 -26.25 -33.48
N ASP A 227 -0.65 -26.90 -34.10
CA ASP A 227 -0.49 -27.99 -35.07
C ASP A 227 0.20 -27.56 -36.37
N ARG A 228 0.07 -26.28 -36.72
CA ARG A 228 0.64 -25.63 -37.90
C ARG A 228 1.79 -24.73 -37.48
N ASP A 229 2.87 -24.73 -38.26
CA ASP A 229 3.95 -23.78 -38.05
C ASP A 229 3.52 -22.32 -38.27
N ASP A 230 2.47 -22.05 -39.05
CA ASP A 230 2.02 -20.68 -39.37
C ASP A 230 0.93 -20.10 -38.44
N PHE A 231 0.56 -20.81 -37.37
CA PHE A 231 -0.45 -20.38 -36.41
C PHE A 231 -0.11 -20.84 -34.98
N THR A 232 -0.31 -19.98 -33.99
CA THR A 232 -0.16 -20.37 -32.57
C THR A 232 -1.07 -19.52 -31.68
N VAL A 233 -1.49 -20.09 -30.54
CA VAL A 233 -2.23 -19.41 -29.48
C VAL A 233 -1.43 -19.49 -28.19
N ARG A 234 -1.40 -18.40 -27.42
CA ARG A 234 -0.86 -18.37 -26.06
C ARG A 234 -1.78 -17.56 -25.13
N LEU A 235 -1.85 -17.93 -23.86
CA LEU A 235 -2.44 -17.11 -22.79
C LEU A 235 -1.38 -16.17 -22.20
N GLN A 236 -1.76 -14.92 -21.93
CA GLN A 236 -0.95 -13.99 -21.15
C GLN A 236 -0.80 -14.50 -19.71
N ASP A 237 0.44 -14.67 -19.23
CA ASP A 237 0.78 -15.33 -17.95
C ASP A 237 0.11 -14.74 -16.68
N SER A 238 -0.49 -13.54 -16.75
CA SER A 238 -1.28 -12.95 -15.66
C SER A 238 -2.40 -12.08 -16.22
N PRO A 239 -3.56 -12.00 -15.53
CA PRO A 239 -4.67 -11.16 -15.95
C PRO A 239 -4.30 -9.67 -15.86
N PHE A 240 -5.02 -8.86 -16.64
CA PHE A 240 -4.95 -7.40 -16.58
C PHE A 240 -6.01 -6.89 -15.62
N ILE A 241 -5.56 -6.10 -14.63
CA ILE A 241 -6.36 -5.61 -13.51
C ILE A 241 -6.39 -4.08 -13.56
N THR A 242 -7.56 -3.46 -13.73
CA THR A 242 -7.69 -1.98 -13.70
C THR A 242 -7.58 -1.40 -12.29
N VAL A 243 -7.77 -2.25 -11.27
CA VAL A 243 -7.67 -1.91 -9.85
C VAL A 243 -6.25 -2.18 -9.33
N GLU A 244 -5.25 -1.42 -9.81
CA GLU A 244 -3.86 -1.55 -9.34
C GLU A 244 -3.66 -0.88 -7.98
N SER A 245 -3.13 -1.62 -7.01
CA SER A 245 -2.87 -1.15 -5.63
C SER A 245 -1.99 0.11 -5.57
N ALA A 246 -1.13 0.33 -6.58
CA ALA A 246 -0.28 1.52 -6.72
C ALA A 246 -1.05 2.80 -7.08
N SER A 247 -2.19 2.70 -7.78
CA SER A 247 -3.01 3.87 -8.13
C SER A 247 -3.76 4.45 -6.92
N PHE A 248 -4.00 3.62 -5.89
CA PHE A 248 -4.53 4.04 -4.59
C PHE A 248 -3.46 4.55 -3.60
N ILE A 249 -2.17 4.23 -3.82
CA ILE A 249 -1.06 4.77 -3.03
C ILE A 249 -0.66 6.19 -3.49
N SER A 250 -1.03 6.59 -4.72
CA SER A 250 -0.83 7.95 -5.21
C SER A 250 -2.08 8.52 -5.89
N ALA A 251 -2.84 9.35 -5.14
CA ALA A 251 -4.06 10.01 -5.60
C ALA A 251 -3.85 11.12 -6.68
N ALA A 252 -2.78 11.05 -7.45
CA ALA A 252 -2.43 12.03 -8.47
C ALA A 252 -3.04 11.65 -9.84
N PRO A 253 -3.55 12.61 -10.65
CA PRO A 253 -3.95 12.37 -12.05
C PRO A 253 -2.82 11.94 -13.00
N ARG A 254 -1.62 11.63 -12.49
CA ARG A 254 -0.58 10.88 -13.19
C ARG A 254 -0.72 9.37 -13.00
N ALA A 255 -1.27 8.89 -11.88
CA ALA A 255 -1.49 7.47 -11.62
C ALA A 255 -2.38 6.85 -12.73
N GLY A 256 -3.47 7.52 -13.10
CA GLY A 256 -4.32 7.11 -14.22
C GLY A 256 -3.71 7.21 -15.63
N ALA A 257 -2.41 7.52 -15.76
CA ALA A 257 -1.63 7.40 -17.00
C ALA A 257 -0.44 6.45 -16.83
N LEU A 258 0.26 6.53 -15.69
CA LEU A 258 1.29 5.57 -15.26
C LEU A 258 0.72 4.14 -15.23
N HIS A 259 -0.53 3.96 -14.79
CA HIS A 259 -1.25 2.70 -14.81
C HIS A 259 -1.51 2.18 -16.24
N THR A 260 -1.92 3.05 -17.17
CA THR A 260 -2.03 2.71 -18.60
C THR A 260 -0.70 2.20 -19.15
N ASP A 261 0.37 2.92 -18.83
CA ASP A 261 1.73 2.64 -19.30
C ASP A 261 2.30 1.36 -18.62
N ASN A 262 1.95 1.09 -17.35
CA ASN A 262 2.24 -0.15 -16.62
C ASN A 262 1.57 -1.36 -17.28
N LEU A 263 0.24 -1.31 -17.48
CA LEU A 263 -0.51 -2.42 -18.11
C LEU A 263 -0.04 -2.69 -19.54
N ALA A 264 0.31 -1.65 -20.31
CA ALA A 264 0.90 -1.79 -21.64
C ALA A 264 2.30 -2.43 -21.59
N THR A 265 3.10 -2.10 -20.56
CA THR A 265 4.43 -2.68 -20.34
C THR A 265 4.34 -4.13 -19.86
N GLN A 266 3.34 -4.50 -19.03
CA GLN A 266 3.02 -5.89 -18.66
C GLN A 266 2.64 -6.70 -19.92
N MET A 267 1.74 -6.16 -20.75
CA MET A 267 1.29 -6.81 -21.99
C MET A 267 2.45 -7.07 -22.96
N TRP A 268 3.39 -6.13 -23.03
CA TRP A 268 4.63 -6.25 -23.79
C TRP A 268 5.61 -7.26 -23.16
N ALA A 269 5.84 -7.21 -21.85
CA ALA A 269 6.76 -8.12 -21.15
C ALA A 269 6.36 -9.59 -21.31
N ASN A 270 5.06 -9.89 -21.16
CA ASN A 270 4.50 -11.24 -21.33
C ASN A 270 4.70 -11.85 -22.72
N LEU A 271 4.88 -11.01 -23.75
CA LEU A 271 5.14 -11.43 -25.13
C LEU A 271 6.60 -11.76 -25.42
N LEU A 272 7.51 -11.43 -24.50
CA LEU A 272 8.94 -11.72 -24.61
C LEU A 272 9.30 -13.03 -23.91
N GLN A 273 10.41 -13.62 -24.32
CA GLN A 273 10.98 -14.80 -23.66
C GLN A 273 11.86 -14.35 -22.49
N SER A 274 11.55 -14.82 -21.28
CA SER A 274 12.31 -14.46 -20.08
C SER A 274 13.72 -15.08 -20.10
N THR A 275 14.73 -14.32 -19.70
CA THR A 275 16.06 -14.86 -19.37
C THR A 275 16.14 -15.16 -17.87
N THR A 276 16.53 -16.38 -17.51
CA THR A 276 16.64 -16.80 -16.11
C THR A 276 17.70 -15.98 -15.39
N GLY A 277 17.27 -15.13 -14.45
CA GLY A 277 18.11 -14.20 -13.70
C GLY A 277 17.79 -12.71 -13.91
N GLN A 278 16.84 -12.37 -14.79
CA GLN A 278 16.40 -10.98 -14.95
C GLN A 278 15.47 -10.59 -13.78
N HIS A 279 16.03 -9.90 -12.79
CA HIS A 279 15.32 -9.37 -11.62
C HIS A 279 14.20 -8.39 -12.01
N ASP A 280 13.18 -8.25 -11.16
CA ASP A 280 12.22 -7.15 -11.20
C ASP A 280 12.96 -5.80 -11.12
N THR A 281 13.19 -5.13 -12.24
CA THR A 281 13.77 -3.77 -12.29
C THR A 281 12.76 -2.68 -11.93
N GLY A 282 11.97 -2.91 -10.88
CA GLY A 282 11.11 -1.92 -10.24
C GLY A 282 11.89 -0.88 -9.43
N ASP A 283 13.08 -0.49 -9.90
CA ASP A 283 14.00 0.43 -9.23
C ASP A 283 13.85 1.85 -9.76
N ASN A 284 12.63 2.38 -9.53
CA ASN A 284 12.23 3.77 -9.30
C ASN A 284 10.76 3.90 -9.72
N ASP A 285 9.86 4.27 -8.81
CA ASP A 285 8.41 4.47 -9.07
C ASP A 285 8.10 5.73 -9.93
N MET A 286 9.08 6.18 -10.72
CA MET A 286 9.00 7.27 -11.70
C MET A 286 9.67 6.92 -13.05
N ILE A 287 10.21 5.71 -13.23
CA ILE A 287 10.86 5.27 -14.48
C ILE A 287 10.40 3.86 -14.84
N ILE A 288 9.44 3.75 -15.77
CA ILE A 288 9.03 2.46 -16.34
C ILE A 288 10.17 1.92 -17.22
N SER A 289 10.79 0.81 -16.81
CA SER A 289 11.78 0.09 -17.61
C SER A 289 11.07 -0.82 -18.62
N VAL A 290 11.01 -0.41 -19.89
CA VAL A 290 10.49 -1.27 -20.96
C VAL A 290 11.48 -2.42 -21.21
N PRO A 291 11.10 -3.70 -21.06
CA PRO A 291 11.99 -4.82 -21.32
C PRO A 291 12.29 -4.95 -22.83
N CYS A 292 13.52 -5.37 -23.16
CA CYS A 292 13.95 -5.60 -24.54
C CYS A 292 14.14 -7.10 -24.81
N PRO A 293 13.86 -7.59 -26.03
CA PRO A 293 14.25 -8.94 -26.44
C PRO A 293 15.77 -9.10 -26.37
N SER A 294 16.28 -10.20 -25.81
CA SER A 294 17.72 -10.49 -25.78
C SER A 294 18.23 -10.99 -27.15
N GLU A 295 19.54 -10.96 -27.35
CA GLU A 295 20.13 -11.53 -28.59
C GLU A 295 19.95 -13.06 -28.65
N ASP A 296 19.98 -13.74 -27.51
CA ASP A 296 19.84 -15.20 -27.38
C ASP A 296 18.38 -15.67 -27.50
N LEU A 297 17.41 -14.91 -26.99
CA LEU A 297 15.97 -15.23 -27.05
C LEU A 297 15.16 -14.10 -27.75
N PRO A 298 15.41 -13.84 -29.05
CA PRO A 298 14.92 -12.64 -29.75
C PRO A 298 13.50 -12.77 -30.33
N PHE A 299 12.81 -13.88 -30.08
CA PHE A 299 11.52 -14.21 -30.69
C PHE A 299 10.36 -13.97 -29.71
N LEU A 300 9.17 -13.73 -30.25
CA LEU A 300 7.95 -13.67 -29.46
C LEU A 300 7.67 -15.01 -28.76
N ARG A 301 7.05 -14.93 -27.58
CA ARG A 301 6.76 -16.07 -26.72
C ARG A 301 5.59 -16.90 -27.25
N THR A 302 5.79 -18.20 -27.35
CA THR A 302 4.82 -19.19 -27.84
C THR A 302 5.03 -20.51 -27.09
N GLU A 303 4.02 -21.38 -27.04
CA GLU A 303 4.14 -22.62 -26.24
C GLU A 303 5.24 -23.58 -26.71
N ARG A 304 5.66 -23.50 -27.98
CA ARG A 304 6.73 -24.35 -28.53
C ARG A 304 8.15 -23.82 -28.29
N ASN A 305 8.33 -22.51 -28.10
CA ASN A 305 9.65 -21.90 -27.86
C ASN A 305 9.88 -21.45 -26.41
N ALA A 306 8.82 -21.30 -25.63
CA ALA A 306 8.84 -21.04 -24.19
C ALA A 306 7.67 -21.79 -23.51
N PRO A 307 7.75 -23.14 -23.40
CA PRO A 307 6.72 -23.94 -22.76
C PRO A 307 6.54 -23.53 -21.29
N SER A 308 5.32 -23.65 -20.80
CA SER A 308 4.93 -23.21 -19.47
C SER A 308 5.05 -24.36 -18.45
N ASP A 309 5.32 -24.05 -17.18
CA ASP A 309 5.42 -25.04 -16.09
C ASP A 309 4.04 -25.60 -15.68
N HIS A 310 3.48 -26.43 -16.56
CA HIS A 310 2.13 -26.99 -16.49
C HIS A 310 1.84 -27.70 -15.15
N PHE A 311 0.57 -27.76 -14.80
CA PHE A 311 0.07 -28.39 -13.58
C PHE A 311 0.23 -29.91 -13.60
N ILE A 312 1.40 -30.41 -13.18
CA ILE A 312 1.48 -31.75 -12.58
C ILE A 312 0.71 -31.69 -11.26
N LEU A 313 -0.45 -32.35 -11.20
CA LEU A 313 -1.19 -32.52 -9.96
C LEU A 313 -0.32 -33.27 -8.93
N PRO A 314 -0.06 -32.71 -7.75
CA PRO A 314 0.06 -33.55 -6.56
C PRO A 314 -1.24 -34.34 -6.43
N SER A 315 -1.15 -35.64 -6.15
CA SER A 315 -2.36 -36.39 -5.76
C SER A 315 -2.97 -35.72 -4.53
N PRO A 316 -4.32 -35.63 -4.41
CA PRO A 316 -4.93 -35.06 -3.22
C PRO A 316 -4.48 -35.86 -2.01
N LEU A 317 -3.64 -35.24 -1.17
CA LEU A 317 -3.34 -35.76 0.15
C LEU A 317 -4.68 -35.91 0.86
N ARG A 318 -5.04 -37.13 1.24
CA ARG A 318 -6.24 -37.39 2.01
C ARG A 318 -6.15 -36.55 3.27
N ASP A 319 -7.05 -35.58 3.43
CA ASP A 319 -7.08 -34.74 4.61
C ASP A 319 -7.11 -35.66 5.85
N PRO A 320 -6.09 -35.56 6.74
CA PRO A 320 -6.14 -36.31 7.98
C PRO A 320 -7.36 -35.84 8.77
N ILE A 321 -7.96 -36.74 9.55
CA ILE A 321 -9.11 -36.41 10.38
C ILE A 321 -8.68 -35.28 11.34
N MET A 322 -9.18 -34.06 11.11
CA MET A 322 -8.84 -32.83 11.85
C MET A 322 -9.47 -32.79 13.27
N GLY A 323 -9.68 -33.96 13.84
CA GLY A 323 -10.12 -34.15 15.21
C GLY A 323 -8.99 -34.04 16.21
N THR A 324 -9.36 -33.95 17.47
CA THR A 324 -8.44 -33.98 18.62
C THR A 324 -9.04 -34.89 19.69
N HIS A 325 -8.22 -35.39 20.61
CA HIS A 325 -8.70 -36.12 21.78
C HIS A 325 -8.57 -35.24 23.04
N LEU A 326 -9.61 -35.20 23.86
CA LEU A 326 -9.64 -34.46 25.13
C LEU A 326 -9.40 -35.40 26.32
N PRO A 327 -8.20 -35.42 26.95
CA PRO A 327 -7.84 -36.38 27.99
C PRO A 327 -8.48 -36.11 29.37
N CYS A 328 -9.43 -35.18 29.47
CA CYS A 328 -9.96 -34.71 30.75
C CYS A 328 -10.92 -35.73 31.40
N THR A 329 -10.69 -36.00 32.69
CA THR A 329 -11.46 -36.97 33.48
C THR A 329 -12.54 -36.32 34.35
N ASP A 330 -12.30 -35.12 34.91
CA ASP A 330 -13.38 -34.25 35.36
C ASP A 330 -13.85 -33.41 34.18
N ARG A 331 -15.14 -33.51 33.87
CA ARG A 331 -15.83 -32.77 32.81
C ARG A 331 -17.15 -32.15 33.28
N GLY A 332 -17.46 -32.24 34.58
CA GLY A 332 -18.77 -31.87 35.10
C GLY A 332 -19.00 -30.35 35.16
N PRO A 333 -20.26 -29.90 35.02
CA PRO A 333 -20.64 -28.54 35.43
C PRO A 333 -20.48 -28.35 36.94
N SER A 334 -20.63 -27.13 37.41
CA SER A 334 -20.72 -26.81 38.83
C SER A 334 -22.00 -27.39 39.44
N ASN A 335 -21.95 -27.77 40.72
CA ASN A 335 -23.10 -28.38 41.45
C ASN A 335 -24.35 -27.48 41.46
N SER A 336 -24.18 -26.18 41.27
CA SER A 336 -25.22 -25.19 41.02
C SER A 336 -24.68 -24.20 39.98
N PRO A 337 -25.52 -23.59 39.12
CA PRO A 337 -25.08 -22.57 38.18
C PRO A 337 -24.32 -21.44 38.89
N PRO A 338 -23.08 -21.11 38.49
CA PRO A 338 -22.30 -20.09 39.19
C PRO A 338 -22.96 -18.71 39.05
N THR A 339 -22.78 -17.85 40.06
CA THR A 339 -23.21 -16.44 40.04
C THR A 339 -22.11 -15.50 39.55
N SER A 340 -20.85 -15.94 39.59
CA SER A 340 -19.65 -15.19 39.21
C SER A 340 -18.92 -15.87 38.07
N VAL A 341 -18.46 -15.08 37.10
CA VAL A 341 -17.68 -15.50 35.93
C VAL A 341 -16.30 -16.04 36.35
N HIS A 342 -15.81 -15.61 37.50
CA HIS A 342 -14.55 -16.08 38.10
C HIS A 342 -14.65 -17.52 38.65
N ALA A 343 -15.87 -18.06 38.81
CA ALA A 343 -16.15 -19.43 39.25
C ALA A 343 -16.68 -20.33 38.11
N LEU A 344 -16.53 -19.91 36.85
CA LEU A 344 -17.16 -20.55 35.69
C LEU A 344 -16.38 -21.77 35.18
N ARG A 345 -16.96 -22.98 35.26
CA ARG A 345 -16.39 -24.20 34.65
C ARG A 345 -16.80 -24.31 33.17
N PRO A 346 -16.04 -25.04 32.33
CA PRO A 346 -16.44 -25.30 30.94
C PRO A 346 -17.83 -25.94 30.77
N GLY A 347 -18.25 -26.82 31.69
CA GLY A 347 -19.59 -27.44 31.68
C GLY A 347 -20.75 -26.49 32.04
N ASP A 348 -20.45 -25.35 32.64
CA ASP A 348 -21.46 -24.34 33.01
C ASP A 348 -21.89 -23.51 31.79
N ILE A 349 -21.05 -23.42 30.75
CA ILE A 349 -21.35 -22.69 29.51
C ILE A 349 -22.56 -23.31 28.82
N LYS A 350 -23.57 -22.50 28.49
CA LYS A 350 -24.77 -22.92 27.75
C LYS A 350 -24.78 -22.38 26.32
N VAL A 351 -24.20 -21.21 26.09
CA VAL A 351 -24.23 -20.52 24.79
C VAL A 351 -22.81 -20.16 24.35
N VAL A 352 -22.52 -20.36 23.07
CA VAL A 352 -21.36 -19.79 22.37
C VAL A 352 -21.84 -18.83 21.27
N ALA A 353 -21.08 -17.76 21.03
CA ALA A 353 -21.32 -16.79 19.97
C ALA A 353 -20.00 -16.22 19.44
N ALA A 354 -20.00 -15.62 18.24
CA ALA A 354 -18.83 -14.92 17.73
C ALA A 354 -19.15 -13.76 16.78
N VAL A 355 -18.22 -12.81 16.72
CA VAL A 355 -18.18 -11.63 15.83
C VAL A 355 -16.76 -11.46 15.29
N GLY A 356 -16.61 -10.97 14.06
CA GLY A 356 -15.31 -10.87 13.41
C GLY A 356 -15.34 -10.78 11.88
N ASP A 357 -14.21 -11.15 11.28
CA ASP A 357 -13.99 -11.18 9.83
C ASP A 357 -14.21 -12.58 9.19
N SER A 358 -13.72 -12.75 7.96
CA SER A 358 -13.77 -13.97 7.15
C SER A 358 -13.14 -15.21 7.82
N LEU A 359 -12.16 -15.06 8.71
CA LEU A 359 -11.60 -16.20 9.46
C LEU A 359 -12.57 -16.70 10.54
N THR A 360 -13.43 -15.82 11.07
CA THR A 360 -14.52 -16.20 12.00
C THR A 360 -15.76 -16.67 11.26
N ALA A 361 -16.01 -16.16 10.05
CA ALA A 361 -17.06 -16.68 9.14
C ALA A 361 -16.72 -18.06 8.55
N GLY A 362 -15.43 -18.41 8.47
CA GLY A 362 -14.97 -19.70 7.94
C GLY A 362 -14.77 -19.74 6.42
N ASN A 363 -14.44 -18.61 5.79
CA ASN A 363 -14.09 -18.54 4.35
C ASN A 363 -12.96 -19.52 3.99
N GLY A 364 -13.16 -20.35 2.96
CA GLY A 364 -12.12 -21.26 2.43
C GLY A 364 -11.68 -22.39 3.36
N VAL A 365 -12.21 -22.49 4.59
CA VAL A 365 -11.76 -23.48 5.58
C VAL A 365 -12.01 -24.91 5.10
N GLY A 366 -13.15 -25.15 4.44
CA GLY A 366 -13.56 -26.45 3.92
C GLY A 366 -13.09 -26.79 2.50
N SER A 367 -12.17 -26.02 1.90
CA SER A 367 -11.54 -26.37 0.62
C SER A 367 -10.68 -27.65 0.67
N GLY A 368 -10.37 -28.14 1.87
CA GLY A 368 -9.46 -29.25 2.10
C GLY A 368 -8.05 -28.97 1.57
N SER A 369 -7.28 -30.01 1.28
CA SER A 369 -5.96 -29.92 0.63
C SER A 369 -6.02 -29.56 -0.88
N SER A 370 -7.13 -28.99 -1.38
CA SER A 370 -7.32 -28.64 -2.80
C SER A 370 -6.64 -27.32 -3.15
N VAL A 371 -5.36 -27.35 -3.48
CA VAL A 371 -4.54 -26.14 -3.77
C VAL A 371 -4.97 -25.31 -5.00
N THR A 372 -6.04 -25.70 -5.71
CA THR A 372 -6.53 -25.04 -6.95
C THR A 372 -7.99 -24.59 -6.92
N ASN A 373 -8.84 -24.97 -5.94
CA ASN A 373 -10.26 -24.59 -5.99
C ASN A 373 -10.55 -23.21 -5.35
N LEU A 374 -10.05 -22.14 -5.96
CA LEU A 374 -10.22 -20.76 -5.47
C LEU A 374 -11.67 -20.31 -5.28
N LEU A 375 -12.64 -20.95 -5.93
CA LEU A 375 -14.07 -20.66 -5.71
C LEU A 375 -14.50 -20.95 -4.26
N ASP A 376 -13.90 -21.94 -3.59
CA ASP A 376 -14.26 -22.30 -2.22
C ASP A 376 -13.84 -21.24 -1.18
N VAL A 377 -12.95 -20.29 -1.54
CA VAL A 377 -12.61 -19.15 -0.67
C VAL A 377 -13.80 -18.20 -0.49
N LEU A 378 -14.71 -18.15 -1.47
CA LEU A 378 -16.00 -17.45 -1.35
C LEU A 378 -17.01 -18.20 -0.47
N THR A 379 -16.80 -19.49 -0.23
CA THR A 379 -17.68 -20.34 0.58
C THR A 379 -17.38 -20.13 2.06
N GLN A 380 -18.38 -19.65 2.80
CA GLN A 380 -18.31 -19.41 4.25
C GLN A 380 -18.70 -20.70 4.99
N TYR A 381 -17.71 -21.53 5.35
CA TYR A 381 -17.89 -22.79 6.07
C TYR A 381 -18.13 -22.55 7.57
N ARG A 382 -19.27 -21.94 7.88
CA ARG A 382 -19.72 -21.56 9.23
C ARG A 382 -19.60 -22.69 10.26
N GLY A 383 -19.82 -23.94 9.87
CA GLY A 383 -19.73 -25.10 10.74
C GLY A 383 -18.30 -25.60 11.06
N LEU A 384 -17.30 -25.16 10.29
CA LEU A 384 -15.89 -25.51 10.47
C LEU A 384 -15.06 -24.40 11.16
N SER A 385 -15.65 -23.22 11.38
CA SER A 385 -14.98 -22.07 11.99
C SER A 385 -14.40 -22.38 13.38
N TRP A 386 -13.09 -22.16 13.55
CA TRP A 386 -12.31 -22.45 14.75
C TRP A 386 -12.96 -22.01 16.07
N SER A 387 -13.59 -20.83 16.09
CA SER A 387 -14.10 -20.17 17.28
C SER A 387 -15.58 -20.45 17.59
N ILE A 388 -16.36 -20.92 16.60
CA ILE A 388 -17.84 -20.96 16.70
C ILE A 388 -18.54 -22.05 15.86
N GLY A 389 -17.84 -22.78 15.00
CA GLY A 389 -18.38 -23.91 14.25
C GLY A 389 -18.63 -25.14 15.14
N GLY A 390 -19.64 -25.95 14.81
CA GLY A 390 -20.03 -27.15 15.56
C GLY A 390 -20.38 -28.36 14.68
N ASP A 391 -19.88 -28.40 13.44
CA ASP A 391 -20.06 -29.59 12.59
C ASP A 391 -19.36 -30.82 13.20
N GLY A 392 -19.98 -31.99 13.05
CA GLY A 392 -19.43 -33.24 13.58
C GLY A 392 -19.31 -33.25 15.11
N ASN A 393 -18.12 -33.61 15.58
CA ASN A 393 -17.73 -33.66 16.99
C ASN A 393 -16.20 -33.52 17.11
N LEU A 394 -15.68 -33.44 18.34
CA LEU A 394 -14.25 -33.20 18.58
C LEU A 394 -13.30 -34.23 17.95
N SER A 395 -13.72 -35.50 17.81
CA SER A 395 -12.88 -36.54 17.19
C SER A 395 -12.84 -36.46 15.66
N THR A 396 -13.56 -35.53 15.02
CA THR A 396 -13.51 -35.30 13.57
C THR A 396 -13.22 -33.86 13.17
N VAL A 397 -13.67 -32.87 13.96
CA VAL A 397 -13.57 -31.44 13.68
C VAL A 397 -13.26 -30.68 14.97
N THR A 398 -12.08 -30.10 15.05
CA THR A 398 -11.62 -29.37 16.26
C THR A 398 -12.00 -27.90 16.20
N THR A 399 -13.00 -27.51 16.99
CA THR A 399 -13.47 -26.12 17.18
C THR A 399 -13.76 -25.88 18.66
N LEU A 400 -13.77 -24.61 19.11
CA LEU A 400 -14.11 -24.28 20.50
C LEU A 400 -15.47 -24.87 20.95
N PRO A 401 -16.57 -24.82 20.17
CA PRO A 401 -17.82 -25.47 20.55
C PRO A 401 -17.73 -26.99 20.63
N ASN A 402 -17.00 -27.65 19.74
CA ASN A 402 -16.82 -29.10 19.81
C ASN A 402 -15.98 -29.52 21.04
N ILE A 403 -15.03 -28.70 21.48
CA ILE A 403 -14.33 -28.90 22.75
C ILE A 403 -15.29 -28.70 23.94
N LEU A 404 -16.09 -27.63 23.95
CA LEU A 404 -17.06 -27.35 25.02
C LEU A 404 -18.19 -28.40 25.11
N ARG A 405 -18.59 -29.01 23.99
CA ARG A 405 -19.60 -30.09 23.95
C ARG A 405 -19.16 -31.36 24.69
N GLU A 406 -17.86 -31.59 24.87
CA GLU A 406 -17.33 -32.68 25.71
C GLU A 406 -17.62 -32.46 27.22
N PHE A 407 -17.87 -31.22 27.65
CA PHE A 407 -18.22 -30.82 29.01
C PHE A 407 -19.72 -30.56 29.17
N ASN A 408 -20.37 -29.97 28.16
CA ASN A 408 -21.82 -29.77 28.12
C ASN A 408 -22.41 -30.20 26.76
N PRO A 409 -22.94 -31.42 26.64
CA PRO A 409 -23.60 -31.89 25.41
C PRO A 409 -24.83 -31.05 24.99
N SER A 410 -25.39 -30.24 25.89
CA SER A 410 -26.51 -29.32 25.65
C SER A 410 -26.07 -27.88 25.34
N LEU A 411 -24.83 -27.68 24.89
CA LEU A 411 -24.35 -26.38 24.39
C LEU A 411 -25.18 -25.93 23.18
N THR A 412 -25.43 -24.63 23.04
CA THR A 412 -26.10 -24.03 21.88
C THR A 412 -25.40 -22.76 21.38
N GLY A 413 -25.91 -22.18 20.29
CA GLY A 413 -25.38 -20.94 19.68
C GLY A 413 -24.36 -21.14 18.56
N TYR A 414 -23.70 -22.30 18.51
CA TYR A 414 -22.71 -22.63 17.48
C TYR A 414 -23.32 -22.72 16.08
N SER A 415 -22.51 -22.41 15.07
CA SER A 415 -22.88 -22.48 13.66
C SER A 415 -22.60 -23.85 13.03
N VAL A 416 -23.29 -24.18 11.94
CA VAL A 416 -23.22 -25.49 11.26
C VAL A 416 -23.27 -25.33 9.74
N GLY A 417 -22.58 -26.20 9.00
CA GLY A 417 -22.56 -26.19 7.53
C GLY A 417 -22.02 -24.90 6.90
N ILE A 418 -22.74 -24.38 5.90
CA ILE A 418 -22.32 -23.26 5.05
C ILE A 418 -23.43 -22.20 5.00
N GLY A 419 -23.08 -20.90 5.04
CA GLY A 419 -24.03 -19.80 4.87
C GLY A 419 -23.47 -18.41 5.23
N LYS A 420 -24.22 -17.35 4.89
CA LYS A 420 -23.97 -15.98 5.36
C LYS A 420 -24.46 -15.76 6.79
N GLU A 421 -24.11 -14.64 7.41
CA GLU A 421 -24.44 -14.28 8.81
C GLU A 421 -25.94 -14.15 9.07
N ASP A 422 -26.75 -13.95 8.04
CA ASP A 422 -28.20 -13.89 8.15
C ASP A 422 -28.85 -15.28 8.29
N THR A 423 -28.26 -16.28 7.61
CA THR A 423 -28.78 -17.64 7.45
C THR A 423 -28.98 -18.42 8.76
N PRO A 424 -29.92 -19.39 8.80
CA PRO A 424 -30.10 -20.29 9.95
C PRO A 424 -28.83 -21.05 10.36
N GLN A 425 -27.96 -21.36 9.40
CA GLN A 425 -26.68 -22.05 9.55
C GLN A 425 -25.67 -21.27 10.40
N ALA A 426 -25.69 -19.93 10.30
CA ALA A 426 -24.77 -19.08 11.06
C ALA A 426 -25.19 -18.90 12.54
N PHE A 427 -26.49 -19.00 12.87
CA PHE A 427 -27.03 -18.89 14.22
C PHE A 427 -26.51 -17.66 15.03
N LEU A 428 -25.50 -17.83 15.91
CA LEU A 428 -24.86 -16.74 16.69
C LEU A 428 -23.42 -16.42 16.24
N ASN A 429 -22.97 -16.95 15.11
CA ASN A 429 -21.84 -16.44 14.36
C ASN A 429 -22.33 -15.24 13.52
N GLN A 430 -21.96 -14.02 13.89
CA GLN A 430 -22.30 -12.77 13.19
C GLN A 430 -21.09 -12.12 12.51
N ALA A 431 -20.00 -12.86 12.33
CA ALA A 431 -18.86 -12.43 11.54
C ALA A 431 -19.18 -12.32 10.04
N VAL A 432 -18.51 -11.41 9.33
CA VAL A 432 -18.78 -11.11 7.91
C VAL A 432 -17.45 -10.96 7.17
N ALA A 433 -17.38 -11.48 5.94
CA ALA A 433 -16.16 -11.42 5.13
C ALA A 433 -15.78 -9.97 4.75
N GLY A 434 -14.48 -9.66 4.73
CA GLY A 434 -13.94 -8.34 4.37
C GLY A 434 -14.20 -7.19 5.36
N GLN A 435 -15.02 -7.41 6.41
CA GLN A 435 -15.32 -6.38 7.41
C GLN A 435 -14.13 -6.08 8.35
N LYS A 436 -14.19 -4.89 8.94
CA LYS A 436 -13.12 -4.21 9.69
C LYS A 436 -13.60 -3.88 11.12
N ALA A 437 -12.71 -3.37 11.98
CA ALA A 437 -13.07 -3.02 13.35
C ALA A 437 -14.29 -2.08 13.44
N ASN A 438 -14.43 -1.13 12.52
CA ASN A 438 -15.56 -0.18 12.49
C ASN A 438 -16.94 -0.83 12.23
N ASN A 439 -17.00 -2.08 11.76
CA ASN A 439 -18.26 -2.81 11.53
C ASN A 439 -18.73 -3.61 12.77
N LEU A 440 -17.82 -3.91 13.71
CA LEU A 440 -18.14 -4.71 14.90
C LEU A 440 -19.32 -4.18 15.74
N PRO A 441 -19.57 -2.86 15.87
CA PRO A 441 -20.72 -2.38 16.64
C PRO A 441 -22.06 -2.86 16.09
N ASP A 442 -22.18 -3.07 14.77
CA ASP A 442 -23.41 -3.56 14.15
C ASP A 442 -23.51 -5.10 14.20
N GLN A 443 -22.42 -5.83 14.02
CA GLN A 443 -22.38 -7.27 14.27
C GLN A 443 -22.80 -7.61 15.72
N VAL A 444 -22.31 -6.83 16.69
CA VAL A 444 -22.64 -6.99 18.11
C VAL A 444 -24.12 -6.67 18.40
N ARG A 445 -24.68 -5.62 17.78
CA ARG A 445 -26.13 -5.31 17.89
C ARG A 445 -26.98 -6.45 17.33
N ALA A 446 -26.63 -6.97 16.15
CA ALA A 446 -27.31 -8.10 15.52
C ALA A 446 -27.23 -9.36 16.38
N LEU A 447 -26.05 -9.67 16.94
CA LEU A 447 -25.84 -10.79 17.85
C LEU A 447 -26.72 -10.69 19.11
N VAL A 448 -26.75 -9.53 19.78
CA VAL A 448 -27.58 -9.33 20.98
C VAL A 448 -29.06 -9.44 20.65
N ALA A 449 -29.51 -8.92 19.50
CA ALA A 449 -30.90 -9.07 19.04
C ALA A 449 -31.27 -10.54 18.79
N ARG A 450 -30.40 -11.32 18.13
CA ARG A 450 -30.60 -12.78 17.95
C ARG A 450 -30.66 -13.53 19.27
N MET A 451 -29.70 -13.30 20.18
CA MET A 451 -29.66 -13.95 21.50
C MET A 451 -30.85 -13.58 22.39
N THR A 452 -31.45 -12.41 22.22
CA THR A 452 -32.63 -11.98 23.01
C THR A 452 -33.93 -12.60 22.49
N ASN A 453 -34.00 -12.89 21.19
CA ASN A 453 -35.22 -13.39 20.53
C ASN A 453 -35.29 -14.91 20.37
N ASP A 454 -34.18 -15.64 20.55
CA ASP A 454 -34.17 -17.11 20.38
C ASP A 454 -34.58 -17.85 21.66
N THR A 455 -35.70 -18.58 21.59
CA THR A 455 -36.24 -19.36 22.72
C THR A 455 -35.33 -20.48 23.24
N ARG A 456 -34.25 -20.83 22.54
CA ARG A 456 -33.22 -21.79 22.99
C ARG A 456 -32.20 -21.17 23.95
N VAL A 457 -32.21 -19.85 24.09
CA VAL A 457 -31.27 -19.08 24.94
C VAL A 457 -32.06 -18.39 26.06
N ASN A 458 -31.84 -18.80 27.31
CA ASN A 458 -32.25 -18.00 28.46
C ASN A 458 -31.30 -16.82 28.60
N PHE A 459 -31.58 -15.73 27.89
CA PHE A 459 -30.70 -14.56 27.79
C PHE A 459 -30.26 -13.99 29.16
N LYS A 460 -31.03 -14.17 30.23
CA LYS A 460 -30.69 -13.69 31.58
C LYS A 460 -29.92 -14.70 32.43
N GLU A 461 -30.22 -16.00 32.36
CA GLU A 461 -29.60 -17.00 33.25
C GLU A 461 -28.53 -17.89 32.61
N ASP A 462 -28.48 -18.01 31.29
CA ASP A 462 -27.47 -18.83 30.62
C ASP A 462 -26.10 -18.16 30.62
N TRP A 463 -25.05 -18.93 30.91
CA TRP A 463 -23.67 -18.49 30.74
C TRP A 463 -23.22 -18.58 29.28
N LYS A 464 -22.63 -17.47 28.80
CA LYS A 464 -22.28 -17.22 27.41
C LYS A 464 -20.76 -17.09 27.26
N VAL A 465 -20.18 -17.69 26.23
CA VAL A 465 -18.83 -17.36 25.75
C VAL A 465 -18.97 -16.65 24.40
N ILE A 466 -18.42 -15.44 24.29
CA ILE A 466 -18.47 -14.63 23.07
C ILE A 466 -17.04 -14.44 22.57
N THR A 467 -16.72 -14.87 21.35
CA THR A 467 -15.40 -14.67 20.76
C THR A 467 -15.41 -13.50 19.77
N LEU A 468 -14.53 -12.52 19.98
CA LEU A 468 -14.32 -11.36 19.13
C LEU A 468 -12.92 -11.47 18.53
N PHE A 469 -12.82 -11.53 17.20
CA PHE A 469 -11.56 -11.54 16.46
C PHE A 469 -11.68 -10.70 15.18
N ILE A 470 -10.84 -9.68 15.04
CA ILE A 470 -10.87 -8.72 13.93
C ILE A 470 -9.45 -8.15 13.69
N GLY A 471 -9.26 -7.43 12.59
CA GLY A 471 -8.10 -6.56 12.38
C GLY A 471 -7.22 -6.94 11.19
N GLY A 472 -7.42 -8.12 10.60
CA GLY A 472 -6.72 -8.50 9.37
C GLY A 472 -7.00 -7.51 8.24
N ASN A 473 -8.27 -7.23 7.96
CA ASN A 473 -8.70 -6.30 6.91
C ASN A 473 -8.29 -4.84 7.21
N ASP A 474 -8.25 -4.44 8.49
CA ASP A 474 -7.76 -3.12 8.92
C ASP A 474 -6.26 -2.94 8.63
N LEU A 475 -5.46 -4.01 8.74
CA LEU A 475 -4.03 -4.03 8.40
C LEU A 475 -3.77 -4.25 6.90
N CYS A 476 -4.70 -4.89 6.18
CA CYS A 476 -4.62 -5.03 4.73
C CYS A 476 -4.77 -3.69 3.98
N ASP A 477 -5.55 -2.75 4.54
CA ASP A 477 -5.91 -1.47 3.92
C ASP A 477 -5.24 -0.23 4.56
N PHE A 478 -4.39 -0.41 5.59
CA PHE A 478 -3.90 0.72 6.40
C PHE A 478 -3.21 1.84 5.60
N CYS A 479 -2.52 1.47 4.51
CA CYS A 479 -1.80 2.39 3.65
C CYS A 479 -2.71 3.27 2.77
N TYR A 480 -3.99 2.95 2.63
CA TYR A 480 -4.99 3.79 1.96
C TYR A 480 -5.53 4.90 2.86
N ASN A 481 -5.61 4.65 4.17
CA ASN A 481 -6.07 5.66 5.14
C ASN A 481 -5.55 5.35 6.55
N SER A 482 -4.28 5.67 6.81
CA SER A 482 -3.62 5.42 8.10
C SER A 482 -4.25 6.14 9.30
N LEU A 483 -5.15 7.09 9.02
CA LEU A 483 -5.92 7.82 10.03
C LEU A 483 -7.18 7.04 10.40
N PHE A 484 -7.91 6.51 9.41
CA PHE A 484 -9.03 5.60 9.60
C PHE A 484 -8.57 4.31 10.30
N PHE A 485 -7.47 3.73 9.80
CA PHE A 485 -6.79 2.54 10.35
C PHE A 485 -5.71 2.90 11.39
N SER A 486 -5.96 3.93 12.21
CA SER A 486 -5.07 4.28 13.34
C SER A 486 -5.38 3.41 14.57
N PRO A 487 -4.42 3.13 15.47
CA PRO A 487 -4.64 2.33 16.68
C PRO A 487 -5.79 2.86 17.55
N ASN A 488 -5.88 4.18 17.70
CA ASN A 488 -6.97 4.83 18.44
C ASN A 488 -8.35 4.60 17.78
N ASN A 489 -8.45 4.61 16.45
CA ASN A 489 -9.71 4.26 15.78
C ASN A 489 -10.06 2.77 15.95
N PHE A 490 -9.10 1.89 15.65
CA PHE A 490 -9.25 0.44 15.76
C PHE A 490 -9.74 0.02 17.14
N VAL A 491 -9.06 0.48 18.20
CA VAL A 491 -9.40 0.16 19.59
C VAL A 491 -10.67 0.87 20.06
N ARG A 492 -10.98 2.09 19.57
CA ARG A 492 -12.28 2.73 19.86
C ARG A 492 -13.44 1.90 19.33
N HIS A 493 -13.39 1.40 18.10
CA HIS A 493 -14.50 0.62 17.55
C HIS A 493 -14.70 -0.70 18.30
N ILE A 494 -13.61 -1.37 18.72
CA ILE A 494 -13.68 -2.57 19.56
C ILE A 494 -14.22 -2.24 20.96
N ARG A 495 -13.80 -1.12 21.57
CA ARG A 495 -14.35 -0.63 22.84
C ARG A 495 -15.84 -0.32 22.74
N ASP A 496 -16.28 0.39 21.71
CA ASP A 496 -17.70 0.76 21.53
C ASP A 496 -18.58 -0.51 21.40
N SER A 497 -18.04 -1.61 20.84
CA SER A 497 -18.65 -2.95 20.87
C SER A 497 -18.63 -3.62 22.25
N LEU A 498 -17.50 -3.58 22.97
CA LEU A 498 -17.36 -4.21 24.29
C LEU A 498 -18.18 -3.50 25.37
N ASP A 499 -18.26 -2.16 25.34
CA ASP A 499 -19.13 -1.34 26.18
C ASP A 499 -20.60 -1.72 26.00
N TYR A 500 -21.03 -1.96 24.75
CA TYR A 500 -22.39 -2.42 24.45
C TYR A 500 -22.63 -3.84 24.98
N LEU A 501 -21.69 -4.77 24.80
CA LEU A 501 -21.80 -6.13 25.37
C LEU A 501 -21.89 -6.09 26.90
N HIS A 502 -21.00 -5.36 27.58
CA HIS A 502 -20.99 -5.19 29.03
C HIS A 502 -22.30 -4.58 29.55
N THR A 503 -22.89 -3.65 28.81
CA THR A 503 -24.16 -3.00 29.19
C THR A 503 -25.38 -3.90 28.96
N GLN A 504 -25.39 -4.74 27.92
CA GLN A 504 -26.60 -5.45 27.47
C GLN A 504 -26.64 -6.95 27.82
N VAL A 505 -25.48 -7.61 27.94
CA VAL A 505 -25.38 -9.07 27.99
C VAL A 505 -24.92 -9.56 29.37
N PRO A 506 -25.85 -10.00 30.25
CA PRO A 506 -25.47 -10.58 31.53
C PRO A 506 -24.90 -11.98 31.36
N ARG A 507 -24.10 -12.43 32.33
CA ARG A 507 -23.53 -13.80 32.39
C ARG A 507 -22.70 -14.15 31.16
N ALA A 508 -21.66 -13.36 30.89
CA ALA A 508 -20.79 -13.56 29.73
C ALA A 508 -19.30 -13.50 30.08
N LEU A 509 -18.52 -14.39 29.44
CA LEU A 509 -17.07 -14.27 29.32
C LEU A 509 -16.77 -13.93 27.86
N VAL A 510 -16.16 -12.77 27.61
CA VAL A 510 -15.78 -12.36 26.25
C VAL A 510 -14.32 -12.70 26.00
N ASN A 511 -14.05 -13.57 25.04
CA ASN A 511 -12.72 -13.79 24.49
C ASN A 511 -12.41 -12.67 23.49
N LEU A 512 -11.59 -11.69 23.88
CA LEU A 512 -11.00 -10.74 22.95
C LEU A 512 -9.70 -11.34 22.42
N VAL A 513 -9.71 -11.85 21.19
CA VAL A 513 -8.52 -12.43 20.58
C VAL A 513 -7.76 -11.35 19.82
N GLN A 514 -6.45 -11.24 20.06
CA GLN A 514 -5.62 -10.24 19.39
C GLN A 514 -5.51 -10.46 17.87
N PRO A 515 -5.25 -9.41 17.08
CA PRO A 515 -4.86 -9.53 15.68
C PRO A 515 -3.61 -10.38 15.49
N LEU A 516 -3.63 -11.22 14.45
CA LEU A 516 -2.47 -11.96 13.96
C LEU A 516 -1.29 -11.03 13.64
N TYR A 517 -0.05 -11.50 13.84
CA TYR A 517 1.14 -10.86 13.27
C TYR A 517 1.18 -11.05 11.74
N ILE A 518 0.38 -10.24 11.03
CA ILE A 518 0.12 -10.38 9.60
C ILE A 518 1.35 -10.25 8.67
N PRO A 519 2.49 -9.59 9.03
CA PRO A 519 3.68 -9.59 8.18
C PRO A 519 4.22 -10.98 7.85
N VAL A 520 3.90 -12.01 8.66
CA VAL A 520 4.32 -13.39 8.40
C VAL A 520 3.74 -13.96 7.10
N LEU A 521 2.57 -13.47 6.63
CA LEU A 521 1.96 -13.89 5.36
C LEU A 521 2.87 -13.63 4.16
N ARG A 522 3.73 -12.60 4.22
CA ARG A 522 4.68 -12.26 3.15
C ARG A 522 5.56 -13.44 2.74
N GLN A 523 5.85 -14.36 3.66
CA GLN A 523 6.67 -15.55 3.41
C GLN A 523 6.07 -16.46 2.33
N ALA A 524 4.74 -16.53 2.20
CA ALA A 524 4.09 -17.32 1.14
C ALA A 524 4.16 -16.66 -0.26
N HIS A 525 4.59 -15.38 -0.33
CA HIS A 525 4.43 -14.52 -1.52
C HIS A 525 5.73 -13.92 -2.07
N ILE A 526 6.90 -14.22 -1.47
CA ILE A 526 8.20 -13.80 -2.00
C ILE A 526 8.64 -14.64 -3.21
N ASN A 527 9.36 -14.04 -4.15
CA ASN A 527 9.80 -14.69 -5.41
C ASN A 527 10.64 -15.97 -5.18
N ALA A 528 11.37 -16.07 -4.06
CA ALA A 528 12.10 -17.28 -3.68
C ALA A 528 11.18 -18.51 -3.52
N ASN A 529 9.92 -18.29 -3.15
CA ASN A 529 8.94 -19.32 -2.83
C ASN A 529 7.89 -19.49 -3.95
N ALA A 530 8.18 -19.03 -5.18
CA ALA A 530 7.25 -19.10 -6.33
C ALA A 530 6.73 -20.52 -6.61
N ASN A 531 7.50 -21.55 -6.26
CA ASN A 531 7.13 -22.97 -6.35
C ASN A 531 5.87 -23.35 -5.54
N LEU A 532 5.47 -22.55 -4.54
CA LEU A 532 4.23 -22.74 -3.78
C LEU A 532 2.96 -22.47 -4.62
N LYS A 533 3.10 -21.86 -5.80
CA LYS A 533 2.02 -21.44 -6.70
C LYS A 533 0.91 -20.66 -5.98
N CYS A 534 1.28 -19.80 -5.04
CA CYS A 534 0.38 -18.86 -4.40
C CYS A 534 -0.07 -17.77 -5.38
N PRO A 535 -1.36 -17.38 -5.41
CA PRO A 535 -1.84 -16.29 -6.25
C PRO A 535 -1.46 -14.94 -5.62
N THR A 536 -0.17 -14.59 -5.70
CA THR A 536 0.39 -13.36 -5.12
C THR A 536 -0.25 -12.10 -5.70
N TRP A 537 -0.68 -12.10 -6.96
CA TRP A 537 -1.40 -10.96 -7.54
C TRP A 537 -2.77 -10.76 -6.89
N LEU A 538 -3.54 -11.84 -6.65
CA LEU A 538 -4.81 -11.80 -5.92
C LEU A 538 -4.58 -11.27 -4.49
N THR A 539 -3.52 -11.72 -3.83
CA THR A 539 -3.21 -11.29 -2.46
C THR A 539 -2.69 -9.84 -2.40
N ARG A 540 -2.11 -9.30 -3.49
CA ARG A 540 -1.83 -7.86 -3.63
C ARG A 540 -3.09 -7.01 -3.82
N ILE A 541 -4.23 -7.59 -4.20
CA ILE A 541 -5.53 -6.91 -4.22
C ILE A 541 -6.23 -7.03 -2.86
N LEU A 542 -6.18 -8.20 -2.21
CA LEU A 542 -6.85 -8.45 -0.93
C LEU A 542 -6.10 -7.91 0.28
N CYS A 543 -4.77 -7.88 0.25
CA CYS A 543 -3.92 -7.39 1.35
C CYS A 543 -2.73 -6.54 0.85
N PRO A 544 -3.00 -5.47 0.08
CA PRO A 544 -2.01 -4.64 -0.59
C PRO A 544 -0.96 -4.08 0.37
N CYS A 545 -1.39 -3.54 1.51
CA CYS A 545 -0.50 -2.90 2.46
C CYS A 545 0.40 -3.88 3.23
N VAL A 546 0.15 -5.19 3.12
CA VAL A 546 1.00 -6.26 3.70
C VAL A 546 1.95 -6.86 2.65
N ILE A 547 1.46 -7.14 1.44
CA ILE A 547 2.25 -7.85 0.41
C ILE A 547 3.11 -6.90 -0.42
N SER A 548 2.61 -5.72 -0.77
CA SER A 548 3.30 -4.81 -1.71
C SER A 548 4.52 -4.04 -1.17
N PRO A 549 4.71 -3.77 0.14
CA PRO A 549 5.94 -3.12 0.62
C PRO A 549 7.22 -3.89 0.26
N LYS A 550 8.25 -3.19 -0.22
CA LYS A 550 9.59 -3.77 -0.41
C LYS A 550 10.21 -4.16 0.95
N GLU A 551 11.03 -5.21 0.94
CA GLU A 551 11.71 -5.68 2.17
C GLU A 551 12.66 -4.60 2.72
N GLY A 552 12.70 -4.43 4.04
CA GLY A 552 13.47 -3.36 4.69
C GLY A 552 12.97 -1.92 4.43
N SER A 553 11.81 -1.72 3.80
CA SER A 553 11.26 -0.38 3.52
C SER A 553 10.59 0.26 4.75
N LYS A 554 10.55 1.61 4.81
CA LYS A 554 9.79 2.35 5.83
C LYS A 554 8.30 1.95 5.84
N SER A 555 7.72 1.65 4.67
CA SER A 555 6.34 1.17 4.56
C SER A 555 6.11 -0.20 5.21
N LEU A 556 7.10 -1.10 5.17
CA LEU A 556 7.06 -2.37 5.88
C LEU A 556 7.27 -2.19 7.39
N GLN A 557 8.15 -1.29 7.81
CA GLN A 557 8.32 -0.96 9.23
C GLN A 557 7.02 -0.38 9.81
N ASN A 558 6.38 0.58 9.12
CA ASN A 558 5.09 1.14 9.52
C ASN A 558 4.00 0.07 9.73
N LEU A 559 3.98 -0.99 8.91
CA LEU A 559 3.06 -2.12 9.08
C LEU A 559 3.37 -2.93 10.35
N VAL A 560 4.64 -3.23 10.60
CA VAL A 560 5.09 -3.94 11.81
C VAL A 560 4.72 -3.15 13.06
N ASP A 561 5.03 -1.85 13.07
CA ASP A 561 4.74 -0.95 14.18
C ASP A 561 3.22 -0.86 14.42
N LEU A 562 2.42 -0.65 13.37
CA LEU A 562 0.96 -0.58 13.46
C LEU A 562 0.33 -1.88 13.98
N ASN A 563 0.85 -3.04 13.57
CA ASN A 563 0.39 -4.33 14.06
C ASN A 563 0.67 -4.51 15.57
N ARG A 564 1.85 -4.09 16.03
CA ARG A 564 2.19 -4.11 17.47
C ARG A 564 1.41 -3.07 18.27
N ASP A 565 1.15 -1.89 17.70
CA ASP A 565 0.26 -0.90 18.29
C ASP A 565 -1.15 -1.47 18.50
N TYR A 566 -1.75 -2.10 17.48
CA TYR A 566 -3.06 -2.76 17.60
C TYR A 566 -3.07 -3.82 18.73
N GLN A 567 -2.02 -4.65 18.81
CA GLN A 567 -1.90 -5.67 19.86
C GLN A 567 -1.75 -5.05 21.27
N ARG A 568 -0.97 -3.96 21.40
CA ARG A 568 -0.72 -3.25 22.67
C ARG A 568 -1.93 -2.45 23.14
N GLU A 569 -2.56 -1.65 22.28
CA GLU A 569 -3.69 -0.80 22.67
C GLU A 569 -4.92 -1.64 23.08
N LEU A 570 -5.12 -2.84 22.51
CA LEU A 570 -6.12 -3.79 22.99
C LEU A 570 -5.79 -4.39 24.36
N ARG A 571 -4.50 -4.55 24.68
CA ARG A 571 -4.06 -4.98 26.00
C ARG A 571 -4.37 -3.89 27.03
N HIS A 572 -3.99 -2.64 26.77
CA HIS A 572 -4.34 -1.49 27.61
C HIS A 572 -5.86 -1.31 27.78
N LEU A 573 -6.66 -1.56 26.73
CA LEU A 573 -8.12 -1.49 26.81
C LEU A 573 -8.71 -2.49 27.83
N VAL A 574 -8.25 -3.73 27.83
CA VAL A 574 -8.71 -4.76 28.78
C VAL A 574 -8.12 -4.55 30.18
N GLU A 575 -6.82 -4.29 30.25
CA GLU A 575 -6.10 -4.14 31.52
C GLU A 575 -6.45 -2.85 32.27
N SER A 576 -7.21 -1.94 31.65
CA SER A 576 -7.87 -0.83 32.35
C SER A 576 -8.89 -1.26 33.43
N GLY A 577 -9.31 -2.53 33.46
CA GLY A 577 -10.34 -3.06 34.36
C GLY A 577 -11.76 -2.57 34.05
N ARG A 578 -11.96 -1.87 32.91
CA ARG A 578 -13.22 -1.24 32.49
C ARG A 578 -14.42 -2.19 32.45
N TYR A 579 -14.18 -3.48 32.20
CA TYR A 579 -15.24 -4.48 31.99
C TYR A 579 -15.47 -5.39 33.20
N ASP A 580 -14.77 -5.15 34.30
CA ASP A 580 -14.72 -6.01 35.48
C ASP A 580 -15.44 -5.34 36.67
N THR A 581 -16.43 -4.50 36.35
CA THR A 581 -17.22 -3.72 37.33
C THR A 581 -18.25 -4.57 38.10
N HIS A 582 -18.51 -5.81 37.64
CA HIS A 582 -19.42 -6.75 38.27
C HIS A 582 -19.15 -8.20 37.87
N ASP A 583 -19.22 -9.11 38.84
CA ASP A 583 -18.97 -10.56 38.74
C ASP A 583 -19.68 -11.32 37.60
N ASN A 584 -20.73 -10.78 36.97
CA ASN A 584 -21.46 -11.48 35.91
C ASN A 584 -20.92 -11.24 34.49
N PHE A 585 -19.83 -10.46 34.34
CA PHE A 585 -19.20 -10.15 33.07
C PHE A 585 -17.67 -10.02 33.23
N THR A 586 -16.90 -10.34 32.20
CA THR A 586 -15.47 -10.00 32.08
C THR A 586 -15.02 -10.09 30.62
N VAL A 587 -13.98 -9.35 30.25
CA VAL A 587 -13.29 -9.49 28.96
C VAL A 587 -11.90 -10.07 29.21
N VAL A 588 -11.61 -11.22 28.61
CA VAL A 588 -10.31 -11.88 28.71
C VAL A 588 -9.58 -11.73 27.38
N LEU A 589 -8.44 -11.05 27.40
CA LEU A 589 -7.53 -10.99 26.27
C LEU A 589 -6.91 -12.39 26.03
N GLN A 590 -6.88 -12.83 24.77
CA GLN A 590 -6.29 -14.10 24.36
C GLN A 590 -5.17 -13.83 23.32
N PRO A 591 -3.91 -13.67 23.75
CA PRO A 591 -2.78 -13.29 22.90
C PRO A 591 -2.15 -14.43 22.11
N PHE A 592 -2.70 -15.65 22.09
CA PHE A 592 -2.07 -16.77 21.39
C PHE A 592 -1.69 -16.55 19.89
N PRO A 593 -2.35 -15.68 19.08
CA PRO A 593 -1.91 -15.38 17.72
C PRO A 593 -0.93 -14.20 17.61
N GLN A 594 -0.49 -13.61 18.73
CA GLN A 594 0.36 -12.41 18.76
C GLN A 594 1.69 -12.63 18.03
N ASP A 595 2.27 -13.82 18.16
CA ASP A 595 3.52 -14.23 17.51
C ASP A 595 3.38 -15.63 16.90
N LEU A 596 2.72 -15.70 15.75
CA LEU A 596 2.49 -16.94 15.00
C LEU A 596 3.73 -17.36 14.20
N ILE A 597 4.16 -18.61 14.35
CA ILE A 597 5.18 -19.24 13.49
C ILE A 597 4.47 -19.93 12.33
N VAL A 598 4.82 -19.57 11.08
CA VAL A 598 4.38 -20.31 9.89
C VAL A 598 5.22 -21.59 9.79
N PRO A 599 4.61 -22.79 9.78
CA PRO A 599 5.35 -24.03 9.67
C PRO A 599 6.04 -24.16 8.31
N LEU A 600 7.22 -24.77 8.31
CA LEU A 600 8.02 -25.02 7.11
C LEU A 600 8.02 -26.51 6.74
N THR A 601 8.15 -26.80 5.46
CA THR A 601 8.41 -28.13 4.91
C THR A 601 9.88 -28.55 5.13
N GLU A 602 10.21 -29.82 4.86
CA GLU A 602 11.59 -30.33 5.04
C GLU A 602 12.64 -29.60 4.18
N ASP A 603 12.21 -29.03 3.04
CA ASP A 603 12.99 -28.20 2.13
C ASP A 603 12.96 -26.70 2.45
N GLY A 604 12.33 -26.29 3.57
CA GLY A 604 12.41 -24.95 4.14
C GLY A 604 11.40 -23.92 3.63
N HIS A 605 10.46 -24.31 2.77
CA HIS A 605 9.38 -23.43 2.28
C HIS A 605 8.18 -23.44 3.24
N PRO A 606 7.35 -22.39 3.30
CA PRO A 606 6.07 -22.41 4.01
C PRO A 606 5.17 -23.60 3.63
N ASP A 607 4.67 -24.34 4.61
CA ASP A 607 3.75 -25.45 4.38
C ASP A 607 2.38 -24.95 3.91
N ARG A 608 2.20 -25.04 2.59
CA ARG A 608 0.99 -24.68 1.82
C ARG A 608 -0.30 -25.24 2.41
N THR A 609 -0.26 -26.38 3.11
CA THR A 609 -1.47 -27.05 3.66
C THR A 609 -2.09 -26.35 4.86
N TYR A 610 -1.43 -25.34 5.45
CA TYR A 610 -2.03 -24.46 6.47
C TYR A 610 -2.90 -23.33 5.89
N PHE A 611 -2.86 -23.11 4.58
CA PHE A 611 -3.61 -22.03 3.91
C PHE A 611 -4.70 -22.57 2.98
N SER A 612 -5.75 -21.79 2.77
CA SER A 612 -6.75 -22.02 1.71
C SER A 612 -6.14 -21.76 0.31
N PRO A 613 -6.89 -21.99 -0.78
CA PRO A 613 -6.34 -21.90 -2.14
C PRO A 613 -5.72 -20.53 -2.51
N ASP A 614 -6.12 -19.45 -1.84
CA ASP A 614 -5.60 -18.09 -2.01
C ASP A 614 -4.24 -17.80 -1.35
N CYS A 615 -3.71 -18.69 -0.49
CA CYS A 615 -2.58 -18.43 0.42
C CYS A 615 -2.82 -17.31 1.46
N PHE A 616 -4.06 -16.86 1.65
CA PHE A 616 -4.40 -15.72 2.52
C PHE A 616 -5.30 -16.12 3.68
N HIS A 617 -6.44 -16.78 3.42
CA HIS A 617 -7.22 -17.39 4.51
C HIS A 617 -6.57 -18.70 5.00
N LEU A 618 -7.06 -19.19 6.14
CA LEU A 618 -6.47 -20.33 6.85
C LEU A 618 -7.28 -21.61 6.61
N SER A 619 -6.59 -22.71 6.30
CA SER A 619 -7.24 -24.01 6.07
C SER A 619 -7.80 -24.62 7.36
N GLN A 620 -8.60 -25.68 7.25
CA GLN A 620 -9.06 -26.46 8.42
C GLN A 620 -7.91 -26.95 9.31
N LYS A 621 -6.71 -27.17 8.75
CA LYS A 621 -5.49 -27.54 9.49
C LYS A 621 -5.05 -26.42 10.44
N ALA A 622 -4.93 -25.19 9.93
CA ALA A 622 -4.59 -24.02 10.72
C ALA A 622 -5.70 -23.62 11.70
N GLN A 623 -6.96 -23.63 11.25
CA GLN A 623 -8.13 -23.33 12.10
C GLN A 623 -8.27 -24.32 13.28
N THR A 624 -7.96 -25.60 13.06
CA THR A 624 -7.86 -26.61 14.14
C THR A 624 -6.84 -26.22 15.21
N LEU A 625 -5.68 -25.70 14.81
CA LEU A 625 -4.65 -25.27 15.76
C LEU A 625 -5.01 -23.95 16.45
N MET A 626 -5.71 -23.03 15.77
CA MET A 626 -6.28 -21.84 16.42
C MET A 626 -7.33 -22.21 17.50
N ALA A 627 -8.17 -23.21 17.24
CA ALA A 627 -9.14 -23.70 18.22
C ALA A 627 -8.46 -24.34 19.45
N ARG A 628 -7.38 -25.11 19.25
CA ARG A 628 -6.54 -25.64 20.34
C ARG A 628 -5.84 -24.52 21.11
N GLY A 629 -5.29 -23.54 20.40
CA GLY A 629 -4.62 -22.35 20.96
C GLY A 629 -5.57 -21.57 21.87
N LEU A 630 -6.73 -21.16 21.37
CA LEU A 630 -7.75 -20.46 22.15
C LEU A 630 -8.18 -21.25 23.40
N TRP A 631 -8.48 -22.55 23.27
CA TRP A 631 -8.84 -23.39 24.42
C TRP A 631 -7.75 -23.45 25.48
N ASN A 632 -6.49 -23.68 25.06
CA ASN A 632 -5.35 -23.73 25.98
C ASN A 632 -5.14 -22.38 26.68
N ASN A 633 -5.28 -21.28 25.94
CA ASN A 633 -5.13 -19.90 26.42
C ASN A 633 -6.27 -19.49 27.37
N MET A 634 -7.49 -20.00 27.18
CA MET A 634 -8.61 -19.86 28.13
C MET A 634 -8.39 -20.59 29.47
N LEU A 635 -7.43 -21.52 29.56
CA LEU A 635 -7.05 -22.24 30.79
C LEU A 635 -5.73 -21.74 31.41
N GLU A 636 -5.00 -20.86 30.72
CA GLU A 636 -3.76 -20.24 31.17
C GLU A 636 -4.02 -19.00 32.05
N PRO A 637 -3.36 -18.86 33.23
CA PRO A 637 -3.49 -17.68 34.08
C PRO A 637 -3.16 -16.38 33.34
N LEU A 638 -3.82 -15.28 33.69
CA LEU A 638 -3.40 -13.96 33.23
C LEU A 638 -1.99 -13.67 33.78
N GLY A 639 -1.13 -13.09 32.94
CA GLY A 639 0.32 -12.99 33.17
C GLY A 639 1.14 -14.22 32.70
N GLU A 640 0.52 -15.39 32.52
CA GLU A 640 1.16 -16.63 32.04
C GLU A 640 0.57 -17.16 30.72
N LYS A 641 -0.18 -16.32 29.99
CA LYS A 641 -0.79 -16.66 28.70
C LYS A 641 0.27 -16.83 27.62
N THR A 642 0.12 -17.89 26.82
CA THR A 642 0.89 -18.10 25.59
C THR A 642 0.62 -16.96 24.62
N GLU A 643 1.67 -16.26 24.19
CA GLU A 643 1.61 -15.21 23.16
C GLU A 643 2.22 -15.66 21.82
N LYS A 644 3.24 -16.54 21.89
CA LYS A 644 3.90 -17.15 20.75
C LYS A 644 3.39 -18.57 20.52
N THR A 645 2.74 -18.81 19.39
CA THR A 645 2.20 -20.14 19.03
C THR A 645 2.96 -20.70 17.84
N ASP A 646 3.53 -21.89 18.03
CA ASP A 646 3.95 -22.75 16.94
C ASP A 646 2.74 -23.58 16.46
N PHE A 647 2.61 -23.77 15.15
CA PHE A 647 1.55 -24.57 14.54
C PHE A 647 1.97 -26.06 14.49
N ASP A 648 2.41 -26.58 15.63
CA ASP A 648 2.73 -27.99 15.83
C ASP A 648 1.45 -28.81 16.13
N PRO A 649 1.08 -29.80 15.28
CA PRO A 649 -0.07 -30.66 15.51
C PRO A 649 0.10 -31.63 16.70
N SER A 650 1.29 -31.75 17.30
CA SER A 650 1.52 -32.56 18.51
C SER A 650 0.93 -31.93 19.78
N VAL A 651 0.72 -30.60 19.81
CA VAL A 651 0.27 -29.88 20.99
C VAL A 651 -1.13 -30.34 21.43
N PRO A 652 -1.29 -30.90 22.64
CA PRO A 652 -2.57 -31.44 23.12
C PRO A 652 -3.48 -30.36 23.71
N LEU A 653 -4.77 -30.69 23.85
CA LEU A 653 -5.71 -29.89 24.62
C LEU A 653 -5.42 -30.01 26.12
N LYS A 654 -5.24 -28.86 26.78
CA LYS A 654 -5.12 -28.75 28.25
C LYS A 654 -6.45 -29.12 28.92
N CYS A 655 -6.37 -29.52 30.18
CA CYS A 655 -7.53 -29.84 31.01
C CYS A 655 -7.60 -28.90 32.23
N PRO A 656 -8.81 -28.49 32.67
CA PRO A 656 -8.99 -27.87 33.97
C PRO A 656 -8.46 -28.79 35.08
N SER A 657 -7.79 -28.22 36.08
CA SER A 657 -7.23 -29.00 37.18
C SER A 657 -8.22 -29.09 38.35
N LYS A 658 -8.08 -30.10 39.22
CA LYS A 658 -8.96 -30.23 40.40
C LYS A 658 -8.85 -29.05 41.38
N THR A 659 -7.73 -28.33 41.36
CA THR A 659 -7.48 -27.13 42.17
C THR A 659 -7.85 -25.82 41.46
N SER A 660 -7.99 -25.83 40.13
CA SER A 660 -8.45 -24.72 39.31
C SER A 660 -9.30 -25.24 38.15
N PRO A 661 -10.58 -25.59 38.40
CA PRO A 661 -11.48 -26.17 37.39
C PRO A 661 -12.15 -25.11 36.49
N PHE A 662 -11.77 -23.84 36.64
CA PHE A 662 -12.42 -22.67 36.04
C PHE A 662 -11.73 -22.19 34.76
N LEU A 663 -12.48 -21.52 33.89
CA LEU A 663 -11.93 -20.68 32.83
C LEU A 663 -11.20 -19.48 33.45
N ARG A 664 -10.07 -19.07 32.88
CA ARG A 664 -9.17 -18.09 33.52
C ARG A 664 -9.62 -16.64 33.32
N THR A 665 -9.66 -15.92 34.44
CA THR A 665 -10.01 -14.51 34.59
C THR A 665 -9.02 -13.86 35.56
N TYR A 666 -8.99 -12.53 35.68
CA TYR A 666 -7.99 -11.86 36.54
C TYR A 666 -8.06 -12.32 38.00
N VAL A 667 -9.27 -12.34 38.60
CA VAL A 667 -9.53 -12.80 39.97
C VAL A 667 -9.00 -14.22 40.20
N ASN A 668 -9.41 -15.20 39.37
CA ASN A 668 -9.01 -16.60 39.57
C ASN A 668 -7.59 -16.94 39.05
N SER A 669 -6.87 -15.93 38.57
CA SER A 669 -5.42 -15.98 38.30
C SER A 669 -4.59 -15.32 39.41
N ASN A 670 -5.23 -14.68 40.40
CA ASN A 670 -4.60 -13.73 41.33
C ASN A 670 -3.86 -12.59 40.60
N TYR A 671 -4.30 -12.24 39.40
CA TYR A 671 -3.69 -11.21 38.58
C TYR A 671 -4.30 -9.85 38.92
N ASN A 672 -3.51 -8.97 39.52
CA ASN A 672 -3.83 -7.54 39.57
C ASN A 672 -3.41 -6.94 38.23
N TYR A 673 -4.33 -6.24 37.57
CA TYR A 673 -3.97 -5.32 36.50
C TYR A 673 -2.93 -4.32 36.98
N GLU A 674 -1.93 -4.00 36.15
CA GLU A 674 -1.10 -2.83 36.42
C GLU A 674 -2.00 -1.60 36.38
N GLY A 675 -2.08 -0.88 37.51
CA GLY A 675 -2.99 0.26 37.65
C GLY A 675 -2.72 1.29 36.56
N PRO A 676 -3.76 2.02 36.08
CA PRO A 676 -3.63 2.92 34.95
C PRO A 676 -2.44 3.86 35.13
N ALA A 677 -1.61 3.95 34.09
CA ALA A 677 -0.34 4.66 34.13
C ALA A 677 -0.50 6.04 34.80
N PRO A 678 0.38 6.43 35.75
CA PRO A 678 0.14 7.57 36.63
C PRO A 678 -0.33 8.80 35.87
N THR A 679 -1.53 9.29 36.19
CA THR A 679 -2.24 10.30 35.41
C THR A 679 -1.31 11.47 35.12
N THR A 680 -0.97 11.66 33.84
CA THR A 680 0.20 12.44 33.45
C THR A 680 0.11 13.84 34.07
N PRO A 681 1.16 14.34 34.76
CA PRO A 681 1.10 15.64 35.41
C PRO A 681 0.59 16.72 34.45
N PRO A 682 -0.35 17.60 34.87
CA PRO A 682 -1.03 18.52 33.98
C PRO A 682 -0.03 19.28 33.10
N ILE A 683 -0.18 19.14 31.78
CA ILE A 683 0.84 19.57 30.81
C ILE A 683 1.10 21.07 30.96
N ALA A 684 2.23 21.40 31.57
CA ALA A 684 2.56 22.77 31.98
C ALA A 684 2.96 23.66 30.79
N ASN A 685 3.41 23.06 29.69
CA ASN A 685 3.87 23.75 28.50
C ASN A 685 3.86 22.83 27.26
N TRP A 686 3.95 23.41 26.07
CA TRP A 686 4.01 22.71 24.77
C TRP A 686 5.43 22.76 24.19
N GLY A 687 6.42 22.53 25.05
CA GLY A 687 7.82 22.37 24.68
C GLY A 687 8.20 20.92 24.42
N SER A 688 9.39 20.74 23.84
CA SER A 688 9.96 19.45 23.47
C SER A 688 11.35 19.29 24.06
N ASP A 689 11.72 18.03 24.30
CA ASP A 689 13.07 17.66 24.72
C ASP A 689 13.94 17.44 23.48
N PHE A 690 15.26 17.49 23.64
CA PHE A 690 16.17 17.61 22.51
C PHE A 690 17.49 16.88 22.78
N SER A 691 17.69 15.77 22.07
CA SER A 691 18.74 14.77 22.28
C SER A 691 19.84 14.77 21.21
N CYS A 692 19.77 15.65 20.22
CA CYS A 692 20.67 15.63 19.07
C CYS A 692 22.11 16.04 19.43
N GLU A 693 23.09 15.21 19.06
CA GLU A 693 24.50 15.41 19.38
C GLU A 693 25.25 16.26 18.33
N ASN A 694 25.00 16.01 17.03
CA ASN A 694 25.69 16.69 15.93
C ASN A 694 25.06 18.05 15.60
N LEU A 695 25.40 19.06 16.40
CA LEU A 695 24.82 20.41 16.32
C LEU A 695 25.64 21.42 15.50
N ALA A 696 26.82 21.02 15.02
CA ALA A 696 27.77 21.95 14.42
C ALA A 696 27.34 22.45 13.01
N PRO A 697 27.52 23.75 12.70
CA PRO A 697 27.42 24.25 11.32
C PRO A 697 28.49 23.60 10.42
N SER A 698 28.38 23.83 9.11
CA SER A 698 29.40 23.39 8.16
C SER A 698 30.72 24.12 8.42
N ALA A 699 31.83 23.37 8.37
CA ALA A 699 33.18 23.90 8.64
C ALA A 699 33.59 25.03 7.66
N THR A 700 32.98 25.06 6.47
CA THR A 700 32.94 26.22 5.58
C THR A 700 31.49 26.52 5.21
N LEU A 701 31.14 27.80 5.07
CA LEU A 701 29.80 28.24 4.67
C LEU A 701 29.44 27.60 3.30
N PRO A 702 28.39 26.77 3.20
CA PRO A 702 28.13 26.03 1.96
C PRO A 702 27.75 27.00 0.84
N THR A 703 28.20 26.71 -0.38
CA THR A 703 27.82 27.45 -1.61
C THR A 703 26.54 26.89 -2.24
N SER A 704 26.24 25.62 -1.99
CA SER A 704 25.08 24.89 -2.50
C SER A 704 24.07 24.63 -1.38
N VAL A 705 22.79 24.88 -1.65
CA VAL A 705 21.68 24.61 -0.73
C VAL A 705 21.50 23.12 -0.48
N HIS A 706 21.95 22.27 -1.40
CA HIS A 706 21.96 20.81 -1.28
C HIS A 706 22.98 20.29 -0.26
N LYS A 707 23.80 21.18 0.31
CA LYS A 707 24.76 20.91 1.39
C LYS A 707 24.48 21.75 2.65
N LEU A 708 23.28 22.32 2.77
CA LEU A 708 22.88 23.15 3.90
C LEU A 708 22.63 22.30 5.15
N ARG A 709 23.38 22.55 6.23
CA ARG A 709 23.10 22.00 7.57
C ARG A 709 22.18 22.95 8.35
N PRO A 710 21.42 22.46 9.37
CA PRO A 710 20.59 23.33 10.20
C PRO A 710 21.35 24.49 10.87
N GLY A 711 22.60 24.28 11.28
CA GLY A 711 23.44 25.31 11.88
C GLY A 711 23.93 26.41 10.92
N ASP A 712 23.86 26.18 9.60
CA ASP A 712 24.27 27.16 8.59
C ASP A 712 23.21 28.27 8.39
N ILE A 713 21.96 28.00 8.75
CA ILE A 713 20.84 28.93 8.62
C ILE A 713 21.00 30.05 9.63
N LYS A 714 20.96 31.29 9.15
CA LYS A 714 21.05 32.51 9.99
C LYS A 714 19.74 33.28 10.07
N VAL A 715 18.95 33.28 9.00
CA VAL A 715 17.71 34.05 8.90
C VAL A 715 16.52 33.12 8.71
N VAL A 716 15.50 33.25 9.56
CA VAL A 716 14.17 32.65 9.35
C VAL A 716 13.14 33.72 8.98
N ALA A 717 12.22 33.37 8.10
CA ALA A 717 11.10 34.22 7.69
C ALA A 717 9.86 33.38 7.38
N ALA A 718 8.68 34.00 7.39
CA ALA A 718 7.45 33.30 7.02
C ALA A 718 6.41 34.17 6.30
N LEU A 719 5.65 33.50 5.45
CA LEU A 719 4.60 34.01 4.57
C LEU A 719 3.31 33.20 4.82
N GLY A 720 2.14 33.82 4.76
CA GLY A 720 0.88 33.08 4.90
C GLY A 720 -0.30 33.83 5.51
N ASP A 721 -1.15 33.06 6.18
CA ASP A 721 -2.47 33.44 6.69
C ASP A 721 -2.53 33.62 8.23
N SER A 722 -3.71 33.40 8.84
CA SER A 722 -3.92 33.47 10.28
C SER A 722 -3.19 32.39 11.09
N ASN A 723 -2.88 31.23 10.49
CA ASN A 723 -2.11 30.17 11.15
C ASN A 723 -0.63 30.56 11.28
N THR A 724 -0.03 31.10 10.21
CA THR A 724 1.34 31.63 10.26
C THR A 724 1.45 32.91 11.12
N ALA A 725 0.36 33.67 11.26
CA ALA A 725 0.25 34.77 12.23
C ALA A 725 -0.10 34.33 13.68
N ALA A 726 -0.34 33.03 13.93
CA ALA A 726 -0.76 32.47 15.22
C ALA A 726 -1.94 33.20 15.87
N VAL A 727 -3.01 33.43 15.10
CA VAL A 727 -4.25 34.05 15.60
C VAL A 727 -4.92 33.13 16.62
N GLY A 728 -5.18 33.66 17.82
CA GLY A 728 -5.94 32.95 18.84
C GLY A 728 -5.19 31.83 19.58
N ALA A 729 -3.95 31.50 19.20
CA ALA A 729 -3.19 30.35 19.72
C ALA A 729 -3.11 30.24 21.26
N LYS A 730 -3.13 31.36 21.99
CA LYS A 730 -3.15 31.44 23.46
C LYS A 730 -4.41 32.08 24.05
N ALA A 731 -5.45 32.29 23.24
CA ALA A 731 -6.67 32.93 23.69
C ALA A 731 -7.38 32.09 24.76
N LYS A 732 -7.65 32.69 25.92
CA LYS A 732 -8.39 32.07 27.03
C LYS A 732 -9.88 32.36 27.00
N ASN A 733 -10.30 33.29 26.15
CA ASN A 733 -11.68 33.74 25.98
C ASN A 733 -11.89 34.38 24.60
N VAL A 734 -13.15 34.59 24.22
CA VAL A 734 -13.54 35.09 22.88
C VAL A 734 -13.04 36.52 22.59
N LEU A 735 -12.75 37.34 23.61
CA LEU A 735 -12.18 38.68 23.42
C LEU A 735 -10.73 38.60 22.89
N GLU A 736 -9.96 37.63 23.40
CA GLU A 736 -8.58 37.38 22.99
C GLU A 736 -8.45 36.70 21.62
N ARG A 737 -9.54 36.13 21.06
CA ARG A 737 -9.55 35.32 19.82
C ARG A 737 -8.78 35.96 18.66
N ASN A 738 -8.95 37.26 18.42
CA ASN A 738 -8.34 37.96 17.29
C ASN A 738 -6.85 38.34 17.51
N THR A 739 -6.29 38.01 18.68
CA THR A 739 -4.91 38.35 19.03
C THR A 739 -3.94 37.49 18.23
N GLN A 740 -2.98 38.14 17.56
CA GLN A 740 -1.87 37.47 16.89
C GLN A 740 -0.79 37.14 17.92
N TYR A 741 -0.57 35.85 18.20
CA TYR A 741 0.44 35.35 19.14
C TYR A 741 1.72 34.93 18.41
N ARG A 742 2.24 35.80 17.52
CA ARG A 742 3.32 35.45 16.57
C ARG A 742 4.55 34.85 17.23
N GLY A 743 4.86 35.21 18.48
CA GLY A 743 5.95 34.63 19.26
C GLY A 743 5.89 33.11 19.50
N VAL A 744 4.71 32.47 19.35
CA VAL A 744 4.53 31.01 19.41
C VAL A 744 4.04 30.41 18.08
N SER A 745 4.18 31.13 16.97
CA SER A 745 3.83 30.61 15.64
C SER A 745 4.76 29.45 15.26
N TRP A 746 4.18 28.29 14.96
CA TRP A 746 4.86 27.04 14.60
C TRP A 746 6.12 27.22 13.70
N SER A 747 6.03 28.03 12.66
CA SER A 747 7.07 28.21 11.64
C SER A 747 8.08 29.34 11.91
N ILE A 748 7.76 30.29 12.81
CA ILE A 748 8.50 31.56 12.89
C ILE A 748 8.50 32.24 14.27
N GLY A 749 7.77 31.72 15.25
CA GLY A 749 7.83 32.16 16.65
C GLY A 749 9.18 31.83 17.29
N GLY A 750 9.54 32.54 18.34
CA GLY A 750 10.75 32.23 19.12
C GLY A 750 10.72 32.80 20.53
N ASP A 751 9.53 32.91 21.12
CA ASP A 751 9.36 33.12 22.56
C ASP A 751 9.93 31.92 23.33
N GLN A 752 10.51 32.21 24.50
CA GLN A 752 11.08 31.22 25.42
C GLN A 752 12.12 30.28 24.75
N SER A 753 12.30 29.09 25.33
CA SER A 753 13.21 28.02 24.93
C SER A 753 12.42 26.78 24.49
N LEU A 754 13.08 25.87 23.75
CA LEU A 754 12.45 24.71 23.12
C LEU A 754 11.75 23.79 24.13
N ASP A 755 12.36 23.60 25.30
CA ASP A 755 11.83 22.86 26.46
C ASP A 755 10.47 23.38 26.99
N THR A 756 10.08 24.60 26.62
CA THR A 756 8.85 25.27 27.06
C THR A 756 7.91 25.65 25.89
N VAL A 757 8.45 25.92 24.70
CA VAL A 757 7.66 26.28 23.51
C VAL A 757 8.32 25.68 22.27
N THR A 758 7.65 24.77 21.58
CA THR A 758 8.18 24.20 20.33
C THR A 758 7.75 25.01 19.10
N THR A 759 8.74 25.53 18.39
CA THR A 759 8.63 26.24 17.11
C THR A 759 9.88 25.94 16.29
N LEU A 760 9.80 26.03 14.95
CA LEU A 760 10.96 25.81 14.08
C LEU A 760 12.18 26.69 14.47
N PRO A 761 12.05 28.00 14.80
CA PRO A 761 13.18 28.78 15.30
C PRO A 761 13.67 28.36 16.69
N ASN A 762 12.82 27.81 17.57
CA ASN A 762 13.27 27.26 18.85
C ASN A 762 14.07 25.97 18.69
N ILE A 763 13.76 25.16 17.66
CA ILE A 763 14.59 24.00 17.26
C ILE A 763 15.91 24.48 16.63
N LEU A 764 15.85 25.35 15.62
CA LEU A 764 17.04 25.88 14.93
C LEU A 764 18.01 26.63 15.88
N LYS A 765 17.52 27.30 16.93
CA LYS A 765 18.35 27.92 17.98
C LYS A 765 19.27 26.94 18.72
N LYS A 766 19.00 25.62 18.70
CA LYS A 766 19.90 24.58 19.24
C LYS A 766 21.14 24.37 18.37
N PHE A 767 21.01 24.53 17.05
CA PHE A 767 22.10 24.41 16.09
C PHE A 767 22.81 25.76 15.84
N ASN A 768 22.07 26.86 15.81
CA ASN A 768 22.60 28.22 15.69
C ASN A 768 21.94 29.18 16.70
N PRO A 769 22.57 29.42 17.87
CA PRO A 769 22.09 30.40 18.85
C PRO A 769 22.03 31.85 18.34
N SER A 770 22.68 32.18 17.22
CA SER A 770 22.70 33.51 16.60
C SER A 770 21.62 33.72 15.53
N LEU A 771 20.64 32.80 15.43
CA LEU A 771 19.51 32.90 14.51
C LEU A 771 18.73 34.22 14.68
N ILE A 772 18.34 34.84 13.56
CA ILE A 772 17.54 36.08 13.53
C ILE A 772 16.32 35.97 12.62
N GLY A 773 15.42 36.96 12.72
CA GLY A 773 14.20 37.06 11.90
C GLY A 773 12.92 36.50 12.53
N PHE A 774 13.04 35.71 13.60
CA PHE A 774 11.89 35.14 14.31
C PHE A 774 11.02 36.18 15.04
N SER A 775 9.73 35.89 15.16
CA SER A 775 8.74 36.66 15.89
C SER A 775 8.87 36.48 17.41
N ARG A 776 8.46 37.50 18.19
CA ARG A 776 8.32 37.42 19.65
C ARG A 776 7.05 38.14 20.11
N GLY A 777 6.47 37.70 21.23
CA GLY A 777 5.31 38.34 21.86
C GLY A 777 4.02 38.26 21.05
N HIS A 778 3.05 39.09 21.45
CA HIS A 778 1.68 39.07 20.92
C HIS A 778 1.02 40.45 20.92
N GLY A 779 0.00 40.62 20.07
CA GLY A 779 -0.83 41.84 20.04
C GLY A 779 -0.02 43.12 19.84
N LEU A 780 -0.21 44.12 20.71
CA LEU A 780 0.53 45.39 20.68
C LEU A 780 2.00 45.27 21.14
N LEU A 781 2.36 44.19 21.83
CA LEU A 781 3.71 43.94 22.35
C LEU A 781 4.54 43.03 21.43
N GLN A 782 4.05 42.71 20.23
CA GLN A 782 4.74 41.80 19.32
C GLN A 782 5.90 42.46 18.57
N SER A 783 7.02 41.76 18.48
CA SER A 783 8.02 41.98 17.44
C SER A 783 7.76 40.96 16.33
N LYS A 784 7.22 41.39 15.17
CA LYS A 784 6.88 40.45 14.09
C LYS A 784 8.09 39.79 13.41
N GLY A 785 9.28 40.40 13.47
CA GLY A 785 10.44 39.94 12.70
C GLY A 785 10.13 39.90 11.20
N PHE A 786 10.47 38.80 10.54
CA PHE A 786 10.15 38.52 9.14
C PHE A 786 8.94 37.60 8.95
N ASN A 787 8.04 37.55 9.94
CA ASN A 787 6.71 37.01 9.75
C ASN A 787 5.83 38.07 9.05
N MET A 788 5.62 37.91 7.74
CA MET A 788 4.79 38.80 6.92
C MET A 788 3.35 38.32 6.77
N ALA A 789 2.99 37.18 7.37
CA ALA A 789 1.66 36.59 7.27
C ALA A 789 0.55 37.53 7.76
N VAL A 790 -0.59 37.53 7.07
CA VAL A 790 -1.75 38.40 7.33
C VAL A 790 -2.98 37.54 7.61
N PRO A 791 -3.69 37.71 8.74
CA PRO A 791 -4.92 36.98 9.02
C PRO A 791 -5.97 37.14 7.92
N GLY A 792 -6.47 36.02 7.40
CA GLY A 792 -7.44 36.00 6.30
C GLY A 792 -6.84 36.20 4.90
N ALA A 793 -5.52 36.23 4.75
CA ALA A 793 -4.87 36.25 3.43
C ALA A 793 -5.23 35.02 2.59
N LYS A 794 -5.32 35.25 1.28
CA LYS A 794 -5.47 34.24 0.22
C LYS A 794 -4.18 34.11 -0.58
N ALA A 795 -4.10 33.14 -1.49
CA ALA A 795 -2.89 32.93 -2.28
C ALA A 795 -2.48 34.17 -3.10
N TYR A 796 -3.44 34.96 -3.58
CA TYR A 796 -3.19 36.20 -4.32
C TYR A 796 -2.52 37.32 -3.49
N ASP A 797 -2.57 37.26 -2.15
CA ASP A 797 -1.92 38.25 -1.27
C ASP A 797 -0.42 37.97 -1.08
N ILE A 798 0.02 36.73 -1.30
CA ILE A 798 1.40 36.31 -1.01
C ILE A 798 2.48 37.06 -1.83
N PRO A 799 2.28 37.43 -3.11
CA PRO A 799 3.22 38.28 -3.84
C PRO A 799 3.52 39.61 -3.14
N ALA A 800 2.53 40.23 -2.48
CA ALA A 800 2.73 41.45 -1.71
C ALA A 800 3.49 41.19 -0.40
N GLN A 801 3.24 40.05 0.26
CA GLN A 801 4.02 39.62 1.42
C GLN A 801 5.50 39.33 1.05
N VAL A 802 5.75 38.75 -0.13
CA VAL A 802 7.09 38.49 -0.67
C VAL A 802 7.83 39.80 -0.96
N GLN A 803 7.18 40.78 -1.59
CA GLN A 803 7.76 42.12 -1.80
C GLN A 803 8.14 42.80 -0.47
N ALA A 804 7.24 42.75 0.52
CA ALA A 804 7.51 43.26 1.86
C ALA A 804 8.66 42.52 2.57
N LEU A 805 8.76 41.20 2.37
CA LEU A 805 9.84 40.37 2.92
C LEU A 805 11.20 40.70 2.29
N ILE A 806 11.30 40.73 0.96
CA ILE A 806 12.52 41.03 0.23
C ILE A 806 13.03 42.42 0.63
N LYS A 807 12.14 43.42 0.70
CA LYS A 807 12.50 44.75 1.19
C LYS A 807 13.00 44.72 2.62
N ALA A 808 12.28 44.10 3.55
CA ALA A 808 12.66 44.05 4.96
C ALA A 808 14.01 43.34 5.18
N MET A 809 14.35 42.32 4.37
CA MET A 809 15.66 41.67 4.41
C MET A 809 16.78 42.53 3.82
N LYS A 810 16.50 43.37 2.81
CA LYS A 810 17.47 44.32 2.22
C LYS A 810 17.71 45.54 3.12
N ASP A 811 16.69 45.95 3.90
CA ASP A 811 16.75 47.10 4.81
C ASP A 811 17.37 46.78 6.20
N ASP A 812 17.38 45.52 6.66
CA ASP A 812 17.95 45.13 7.97
C ASP A 812 19.48 44.93 7.93
N LYS A 813 20.20 45.89 8.52
CA LYS A 813 21.67 45.92 8.65
C LYS A 813 22.29 44.73 9.42
N LYS A 814 21.49 43.87 10.05
CA LYS A 814 21.96 42.63 10.70
C LYS A 814 22.16 41.48 9.72
N ILE A 815 21.62 41.57 8.51
CA ILE A 815 21.69 40.52 7.49
C ILE A 815 22.75 40.91 6.45
N ASN A 816 23.70 40.01 6.18
CA ASN A 816 24.43 40.05 4.92
C ASN A 816 23.52 39.45 3.84
N PHE A 817 22.76 40.30 3.14
CA PHE A 817 21.75 39.85 2.19
C PHE A 817 22.32 38.88 1.14
N GLU A 818 23.56 39.06 0.71
CA GLU A 818 24.24 38.21 -0.28
C GLU A 818 24.80 36.89 0.28
N GLN A 819 25.21 36.84 1.56
CA GLN A 819 25.99 35.72 2.11
C GLN A 819 25.31 34.90 3.21
N ASP A 820 24.30 35.43 3.89
CA ASP A 820 23.64 34.68 4.97
C ASP A 820 22.59 33.71 4.41
N TRP A 821 22.58 32.46 4.89
CA TRP A 821 21.54 31.49 4.51
C TRP A 821 20.21 31.79 5.17
N LYS A 822 19.16 31.77 4.34
CA LYS A 822 17.78 32.12 4.68
C LYS A 822 16.88 30.90 4.56
N LEU A 823 15.99 30.70 5.51
CA LEU A 823 14.89 29.73 5.43
C LEU A 823 13.56 30.48 5.45
N VAL A 824 12.79 30.37 4.37
CA VAL A 824 11.45 30.96 4.23
C VAL A 824 10.42 29.85 4.34
N THR A 825 9.41 29.98 5.21
CA THR A 825 8.29 29.03 5.29
C THR A 825 7.00 29.69 4.82
N LEU A 826 6.31 29.06 3.87
CA LEU A 826 5.07 29.54 3.25
C LEU A 826 3.95 28.53 3.54
N LEU A 827 2.82 29.02 4.07
CA LEU A 827 1.56 28.27 4.18
C LEU A 827 0.38 29.21 3.88
N VAL A 828 -0.46 28.85 2.90
CA VAL A 828 -1.67 29.58 2.49
C VAL A 828 -2.66 28.58 1.88
N GLY A 829 -3.84 29.02 1.45
CA GLY A 829 -4.84 28.18 0.77
C GLY A 829 -6.04 27.84 1.64
N ALA A 830 -5.91 27.84 2.97
CA ALA A 830 -7.02 27.51 3.86
C ALA A 830 -8.20 28.49 3.70
N ARG A 831 -7.92 29.80 3.55
CA ARG A 831 -8.97 30.81 3.33
C ARG A 831 -9.55 30.77 1.92
N ASP A 832 -8.73 30.44 0.92
CA ASP A 832 -9.16 30.23 -0.46
C ASP A 832 -10.17 29.07 -0.54
N LEU A 833 -9.82 27.91 0.04
CA LEU A 833 -10.69 26.73 0.15
C LEU A 833 -11.98 27.01 0.93
N CYS A 834 -11.89 27.72 2.06
CA CYS A 834 -13.06 28.10 2.87
C CYS A 834 -14.08 28.99 2.14
N ASP A 835 -13.64 29.71 1.09
CA ASP A 835 -14.45 30.64 0.29
C ASP A 835 -14.70 30.14 -1.15
N TYR A 836 -14.19 28.96 -1.54
CA TYR A 836 -14.22 28.49 -2.94
C TYR A 836 -15.62 28.54 -3.57
N CYS A 837 -16.63 28.04 -2.86
CA CYS A 837 -18.04 28.05 -3.29
C CYS A 837 -18.67 29.46 -3.42
N ILE A 838 -17.98 30.52 -2.98
CA ILE A 838 -18.40 31.92 -3.12
C ILE A 838 -17.76 32.55 -4.38
N ASP A 839 -16.56 32.12 -4.77
CA ASP A 839 -15.82 32.66 -5.91
C ASP A 839 -15.00 31.57 -6.63
N GLN A 840 -15.69 30.61 -7.23
CA GLN A 840 -15.08 29.48 -7.94
C GLN A 840 -14.23 29.92 -9.14
N ASN A 841 -14.52 31.09 -9.73
CA ASN A 841 -13.81 31.62 -10.90
C ASN A 841 -12.41 32.13 -10.55
N ASN A 842 -12.27 32.87 -9.44
CA ASN A 842 -10.96 33.38 -9.03
C ASN A 842 -10.18 32.36 -8.17
N LEU A 843 -10.88 31.48 -7.43
CA LEU A 843 -10.27 30.53 -6.49
C LEU A 843 -10.05 29.12 -7.11
N THR A 844 -9.81 29.03 -8.41
CA THR A 844 -9.45 27.76 -9.06
C THR A 844 -8.07 27.26 -8.57
N PRO A 845 -7.81 25.94 -8.57
CA PRO A 845 -6.49 25.39 -8.26
C PRO A 845 -5.38 25.94 -9.18
N LYS A 846 -5.73 26.24 -10.43
CA LYS A 846 -4.84 26.90 -11.40
C LYS A 846 -4.43 28.30 -10.94
N ASN A 847 -5.39 29.15 -10.54
CA ASN A 847 -5.09 30.52 -10.11
C ASN A 847 -4.29 30.50 -8.79
N TYR A 848 -4.66 29.65 -7.84
CA TYR A 848 -3.90 29.39 -6.61
C TYR A 848 -2.43 29.04 -6.93
N SER A 849 -2.21 28.10 -7.86
CA SER A 849 -0.87 27.72 -8.34
C SER A 849 -0.14 28.88 -9.05
N GLU A 850 -0.83 29.68 -9.86
CA GLU A 850 -0.24 30.86 -10.52
C GLU A 850 0.18 31.95 -9.51
N HIS A 851 -0.56 32.15 -8.41
CA HIS A 851 -0.17 33.08 -7.35
C HIS A 851 1.03 32.59 -6.53
N LEU A 852 1.12 31.28 -6.25
CA LEU A 852 2.32 30.66 -5.68
C LEU A 852 3.52 30.76 -6.66
N MET A 853 3.29 30.53 -7.95
CA MET A 853 4.30 30.65 -9.01
C MET A 853 4.92 32.04 -9.03
N VAL A 854 4.09 33.09 -9.04
CA VAL A 854 4.55 34.49 -9.00
C VAL A 854 5.35 34.77 -7.72
N SER A 855 4.88 34.28 -6.58
CA SER A 855 5.54 34.46 -5.28
C SER A 855 6.93 33.81 -5.23
N LEU A 856 7.05 32.58 -5.69
CA LEU A 856 8.31 31.83 -5.76
C LEU A 856 9.25 32.39 -6.84
N ASP A 857 8.71 32.85 -7.98
CA ASP A 857 9.47 33.53 -9.04
C ASP A 857 10.18 34.79 -8.51
N MET A 858 9.54 35.58 -7.64
CA MET A 858 10.16 36.77 -7.05
C MET A 858 11.32 36.41 -6.11
N LEU A 859 11.14 35.38 -5.27
CA LEU A 859 12.23 34.85 -4.44
C LEU A 859 13.39 34.31 -5.30
N TYR A 860 13.08 33.56 -6.37
CA TYR A 860 14.06 33.00 -7.31
C TYR A 860 14.84 34.06 -8.11
N LYS A 861 14.28 35.25 -8.29
CA LYS A 861 14.94 36.36 -9.02
C LYS A 861 15.71 37.31 -8.11
N GLU A 862 15.24 37.54 -6.88
CA GLU A 862 15.78 38.61 -6.02
C GLU A 862 16.54 38.15 -4.76
N VAL A 863 16.43 36.88 -4.36
CA VAL A 863 17.01 36.41 -3.09
C VAL A 863 18.15 35.41 -3.33
N PRO A 864 19.39 35.70 -2.90
CA PRO A 864 20.49 34.75 -2.87
C PRO A 864 20.45 33.90 -1.60
N ARG A 865 21.00 32.67 -1.66
CA ARG A 865 21.18 31.74 -0.53
C ARG A 865 19.90 31.52 0.28
N VAL A 866 18.89 30.92 -0.34
CA VAL A 866 17.58 30.67 0.29
C VAL A 866 17.03 29.28 0.02
N MET A 867 16.56 28.64 1.08
CA MET A 867 15.65 27.50 1.01
C MET A 867 14.22 27.97 1.30
N VAL A 868 13.27 27.53 0.48
CA VAL A 868 11.84 27.81 0.67
C VAL A 868 11.10 26.52 1.00
N ASN A 869 10.57 26.42 2.22
CA ASN A 869 9.56 25.43 2.58
C ASN A 869 8.20 25.92 2.08
N VAL A 870 7.56 25.15 1.20
CA VAL A 870 6.14 25.30 0.91
C VAL A 870 5.41 24.20 1.66
N VAL A 871 4.70 24.57 2.73
CA VAL A 871 3.85 23.65 3.47
C VAL A 871 2.49 23.64 2.80
N GLU A 872 1.96 22.44 2.55
CA GLU A 872 0.71 22.32 1.82
C GLU A 872 -0.51 22.70 2.65
N VAL A 873 -1.58 23.07 1.96
CA VAL A 873 -2.88 23.31 2.59
C VAL A 873 -3.42 22.01 3.20
N MET A 874 -3.83 22.09 4.47
CA MET A 874 -4.40 20.96 5.20
C MET A 874 -5.71 20.45 4.56
N GLU A 875 -6.02 19.16 4.75
CA GLU A 875 -7.40 18.68 4.53
C GLU A 875 -8.33 19.34 5.57
N LEU A 876 -9.33 20.09 5.10
CA LEU A 876 -10.28 20.83 5.97
C LEU A 876 -11.52 20.01 6.38
N ASN A 877 -11.77 18.89 5.70
CA ASN A 877 -12.90 17.98 5.98
C ASN A 877 -12.95 17.46 7.45
N PRO A 878 -11.84 17.09 8.13
CA PRO A 878 -11.83 16.72 9.54
C PRO A 878 -12.48 17.73 10.50
N LEU A 879 -12.47 19.03 10.19
CA LEU A 879 -13.10 20.09 11.01
C LEU A 879 -14.62 19.89 11.18
N ARG A 880 -15.27 19.16 10.26
CA ARG A 880 -16.70 18.81 10.36
C ARG A 880 -17.00 17.94 11.58
N SER A 881 -16.03 17.15 12.06
CA SER A 881 -16.18 16.33 13.27
C SER A 881 -16.32 17.17 14.53
N VAL A 882 -15.54 18.26 14.64
CA VAL A 882 -15.61 19.29 15.70
C VAL A 882 -16.99 19.93 15.72
N ARG A 883 -17.47 20.39 14.57
CA ARG A 883 -18.78 21.05 14.43
C ARG A 883 -19.96 20.16 14.81
N LYS A 884 -19.88 18.86 14.52
CA LYS A 884 -20.95 17.88 14.75
C LYS A 884 -21.08 17.47 16.21
N LYS A 885 -19.95 17.30 16.92
CA LYS A 885 -19.91 16.69 18.25
C LYS A 885 -19.90 17.68 19.43
N ASP A 886 -19.63 18.97 19.17
CA ASP A 886 -19.71 20.02 20.20
C ASP A 886 -20.70 21.15 19.81
N PRO A 887 -21.74 21.43 20.62
CA PRO A 887 -22.72 22.48 20.33
C PRO A 887 -22.18 23.91 20.30
N LEU A 888 -21.16 24.23 21.10
CA LEU A 888 -20.56 25.56 21.16
C LEU A 888 -19.71 25.81 19.91
N CYS A 889 -18.89 24.84 19.51
CA CYS A 889 -18.18 24.87 18.22
C CYS A 889 -19.16 24.95 17.04
N SER A 890 -20.29 24.23 17.09
CA SER A 890 -21.34 24.29 16.07
C SER A 890 -21.89 25.72 15.84
N PHE A 891 -22.02 26.50 16.92
CA PHE A 891 -22.42 27.91 16.86
C PHE A 891 -21.28 28.81 16.35
N LEU A 892 -20.07 28.64 16.88
CA LEU A 892 -18.93 29.55 16.63
C LEU A 892 -18.33 29.42 15.22
N GLN A 893 -18.21 28.21 14.69
CA GLN A 893 -17.54 27.95 13.41
C GLN A 893 -18.36 28.29 12.16
N ARG A 894 -19.70 28.47 12.30
CA ARG A 894 -20.68 28.42 11.19
C ARG A 894 -20.39 29.34 9.99
N ASN A 895 -19.72 30.47 10.24
CA ASN A 895 -19.37 31.47 9.22
C ASN A 895 -17.86 31.56 8.96
N ALA A 896 -17.02 30.78 9.65
CA ALA A 896 -15.56 30.83 9.51
C ALA A 896 -15.08 30.19 8.20
N CYS A 897 -15.64 29.02 7.87
CA CYS A 897 -15.29 28.22 6.70
C CYS A 897 -16.54 27.67 6.00
N PRO A 898 -17.36 28.54 5.39
CA PRO A 898 -18.71 28.17 4.94
C PRO A 898 -18.70 27.03 3.93
N CYS A 899 -17.76 26.99 2.99
CA CYS A 899 -17.76 25.99 1.91
C CYS A 899 -17.43 24.56 2.37
N PHE A 900 -16.63 24.38 3.43
CA PHE A 900 -16.34 23.04 3.98
C PHE A 900 -17.31 22.62 5.09
N LEU A 901 -17.82 23.58 5.87
CA LEU A 901 -18.65 23.27 7.02
C LEU A 901 -20.13 23.18 6.66
N ASN A 902 -20.67 24.11 5.86
CA ASN A 902 -22.12 24.21 5.70
C ASN A 902 -22.79 23.15 4.81
N PRO A 903 -22.16 22.61 3.75
CA PRO A 903 -22.73 21.48 3.00
C PRO A 903 -23.05 20.26 3.87
N GLU A 904 -24.06 19.49 3.47
CA GLU A 904 -24.36 18.20 4.10
C GLU A 904 -23.26 17.17 3.80
N GLU A 905 -23.23 16.06 4.52
CA GLU A 905 -22.19 15.05 4.34
C GLU A 905 -22.47 14.23 3.09
N ASN A 906 -21.45 14.04 2.25
CA ASN A 906 -21.56 13.40 0.94
C ASN A 906 -22.52 14.12 -0.03
N SER A 907 -22.79 15.42 0.20
CA SER A 907 -23.47 16.26 -0.80
C SER A 907 -22.51 16.58 -1.96
N PRO A 908 -23.02 16.89 -3.17
CA PRO A 908 -22.17 17.23 -4.32
C PRO A 908 -21.21 18.40 -4.03
N GLU A 909 -21.67 19.39 -3.25
CA GLU A 909 -20.87 20.53 -2.82
C GLU A 909 -19.75 20.12 -1.84
N HIS A 910 -20.01 19.14 -0.95
CA HIS A 910 -19.00 18.59 -0.04
C HIS A 910 -17.93 17.77 -0.78
N THR A 911 -18.33 16.95 -1.76
CA THR A 911 -17.40 16.18 -2.60
C THR A 911 -16.56 17.11 -3.49
N GLU A 912 -17.17 18.15 -4.08
CA GLU A 912 -16.46 19.16 -4.87
C GLU A 912 -15.40 19.91 -4.06
N VAL A 913 -15.71 20.39 -2.85
CA VAL A 913 -14.67 21.09 -2.05
C VAL A 913 -13.55 20.17 -1.59
N LYS A 914 -13.82 18.88 -1.32
CA LYS A 914 -12.77 17.88 -1.06
C LYS A 914 -11.86 17.68 -2.28
N ARG A 915 -12.43 17.55 -3.49
CA ARG A 915 -11.68 17.44 -4.75
C ARG A 915 -10.77 18.66 -4.96
N ILE A 916 -11.29 19.86 -4.70
CA ILE A 916 -10.52 21.11 -4.82
C ILE A 916 -9.40 21.22 -3.75
N ASN A 917 -9.61 20.70 -2.54
CA ASN A 917 -8.56 20.58 -1.50
C ASN A 917 -7.35 19.78 -2.02
N GLN A 918 -7.63 18.66 -2.71
CA GLN A 918 -6.63 17.78 -3.31
C GLN A 918 -5.96 18.43 -4.53
N GLU A 919 -6.72 19.12 -5.39
CA GLU A 919 -6.14 19.81 -6.55
C GLU A 919 -5.22 20.97 -6.17
N TYR A 920 -5.48 21.66 -5.05
CA TYR A 920 -4.56 22.65 -4.48
C TYR A 920 -3.23 22.02 -4.04
N GLN A 921 -3.28 20.87 -3.36
CA GLN A 921 -2.10 20.10 -2.95
C GLN A 921 -1.30 19.65 -4.19
N MET A 922 -1.96 18.95 -5.13
CA MET A 922 -1.33 18.43 -6.35
C MET A 922 -0.75 19.52 -7.26
N GLU A 923 -1.39 20.68 -7.41
CA GLU A 923 -0.81 21.80 -8.17
C GLU A 923 0.38 22.46 -7.44
N THR A 924 0.45 22.37 -6.11
CA THR A 924 1.63 22.79 -5.32
C THR A 924 2.84 21.90 -5.65
N GLU A 925 2.68 20.58 -5.60
CA GLU A 925 3.73 19.63 -6.00
C GLU A 925 4.16 19.81 -7.46
N ARG A 926 3.18 19.96 -8.37
CA ARG A 926 3.43 20.16 -9.81
C ARG A 926 4.21 21.44 -10.06
N LEU A 927 3.92 22.53 -9.35
CA LEU A 927 4.64 23.79 -9.49
C LEU A 927 6.11 23.66 -9.06
N VAL A 928 6.36 23.00 -7.91
CA VAL A 928 7.70 22.89 -7.34
C VAL A 928 8.57 21.90 -8.11
N TYR A 929 8.09 20.68 -8.35
CA TYR A 929 8.96 19.59 -8.80
C TYR A 929 9.21 19.54 -10.32
N ARG A 930 8.46 20.32 -11.14
CA ARG A 930 8.69 20.48 -12.59
C ARG A 930 10.01 21.16 -12.98
N GLY A 931 10.89 21.47 -12.02
CA GLY A 931 12.28 21.89 -12.25
C GLY A 931 12.47 23.37 -12.56
N ARG A 932 11.42 24.19 -12.42
CA ARG A 932 11.44 25.65 -12.64
C ARG A 932 12.52 26.37 -11.82
N TYR A 933 12.87 25.82 -10.66
CA TYR A 933 13.78 26.43 -9.68
C TYR A 933 15.13 25.70 -9.57
N ASP A 934 15.38 24.67 -10.39
CA ASP A 934 16.58 23.82 -10.33
C ASP A 934 17.84 24.50 -10.93
N GLY A 935 17.70 25.71 -11.50
CA GLY A 935 18.76 26.42 -12.22
C GLY A 935 19.75 27.21 -11.37
N ARG A 936 19.71 27.09 -10.03
CA ARG A 936 20.58 27.80 -9.08
C ARG A 936 21.00 26.90 -7.92
N GLU A 937 22.30 26.70 -7.75
CA GLU A 937 22.87 26.00 -6.57
C GLU A 937 22.51 26.65 -5.23
N ASP A 938 22.26 27.96 -5.20
CA ASP A 938 22.00 28.71 -3.98
C ASP A 938 20.50 28.94 -3.67
N PHE A 939 19.61 28.27 -4.41
CA PHE A 939 18.16 28.37 -4.26
C PHE A 939 17.48 27.00 -4.31
N THR A 940 16.49 26.74 -3.47
CA THR A 940 15.57 25.61 -3.68
C THR A 940 14.19 25.84 -3.08
N VAL A 941 13.19 25.18 -3.63
CA VAL A 941 11.85 25.05 -3.04
C VAL A 941 11.62 23.57 -2.72
N VAL A 942 11.15 23.29 -1.50
CA VAL A 942 10.81 21.94 -1.06
C VAL A 942 9.40 21.94 -0.51
N VAL A 943 8.56 21.05 -1.03
CA VAL A 943 7.22 20.80 -0.50
C VAL A 943 7.34 19.99 0.79
N GLN A 944 6.58 20.36 1.80
CA GLN A 944 6.52 19.68 3.10
C GLN A 944 5.06 19.24 3.33
N PRO A 945 4.65 18.06 2.84
CA PRO A 945 3.24 17.68 2.68
C PRO A 945 2.61 17.05 3.93
N TYR A 946 3.21 17.21 5.11
CA TYR A 946 2.75 16.60 6.37
C TYR A 946 1.35 17.04 6.85
N LEU A 947 0.66 17.93 6.12
CA LEU A 947 -0.74 18.32 6.36
C LEU A 947 -1.73 17.72 5.34
N GLN A 948 -1.28 17.03 4.28
CA GLN A 948 -2.15 16.45 3.24
C GLN A 948 -3.26 15.60 3.88
N ASN A 949 -2.86 14.62 4.70
CA ASN A 949 -3.76 13.78 5.47
C ASN A 949 -3.82 14.32 6.91
N SER A 950 -4.73 15.27 7.14
CA SER A 950 -4.95 15.87 8.47
C SER A 950 -6.05 15.12 9.25
N PHE A 951 -6.00 15.18 10.58
CA PHE A 951 -7.09 14.67 11.43
C PHE A 951 -7.27 15.51 12.69
N VAL A 952 -8.38 15.27 13.38
CA VAL A 952 -8.63 15.79 14.72
C VAL A 952 -8.58 14.60 15.69
N PRO A 953 -7.70 14.61 16.71
CA PRO A 953 -7.70 13.60 17.76
C PRO A 953 -9.04 13.54 18.51
N PHE A 954 -9.35 12.39 19.11
CA PHE A 954 -10.51 12.21 19.97
C PHE A 954 -10.05 11.94 21.41
N ILE A 955 -10.69 12.58 22.39
CA ILE A 955 -10.56 12.25 23.80
C ILE A 955 -11.35 10.97 24.13
N GLU A 956 -11.13 10.42 25.33
CA GLU A 956 -11.67 9.12 25.75
C GLU A 956 -13.19 8.96 25.56
N ASP A 957 -13.98 10.02 25.79
CA ASP A 957 -15.44 9.99 25.64
C ASP A 957 -15.93 9.98 24.17
N GLY A 958 -15.02 9.95 23.20
CA GLY A 958 -15.33 9.93 21.77
C GLY A 958 -15.66 11.29 21.18
N LYS A 959 -15.53 12.40 21.92
CA LYS A 959 -15.56 13.76 21.37
C LYS A 959 -14.19 14.18 20.81
N PRO A 960 -14.14 15.14 19.87
CA PRO A 960 -12.88 15.70 19.36
C PRO A 960 -12.12 16.42 20.49
N ASP A 961 -10.80 16.30 20.49
CA ASP A 961 -9.94 17.00 21.45
C ASP A 961 -9.87 18.49 21.11
N LEU A 962 -10.73 19.27 21.75
CA LEU A 962 -10.83 20.72 21.54
C LEU A 962 -9.56 21.49 21.96
N SER A 963 -8.62 20.88 22.71
CA SER A 963 -7.39 21.57 23.13
C SER A 963 -6.38 21.80 22.00
N PHE A 964 -6.59 21.20 20.82
CA PHE A 964 -5.87 21.54 19.60
C PHE A 964 -6.38 22.83 18.93
N PHE A 965 -7.50 23.38 19.39
CA PHE A 965 -8.12 24.58 18.83
C PHE A 965 -8.12 25.76 19.79
N SER A 966 -8.23 26.95 19.19
CA SER A 966 -8.57 28.21 19.84
C SER A 966 -10.03 28.21 20.28
N VAL A 967 -10.42 29.25 21.03
CA VAL A 967 -11.77 29.52 21.57
C VAL A 967 -12.88 29.68 20.52
N ASP A 968 -12.58 29.65 19.22
CA ASP A 968 -13.55 29.62 18.11
C ASP A 968 -13.70 28.22 17.48
N CYS A 969 -13.00 27.23 18.02
CA CYS A 969 -12.86 25.87 17.50
C CYS A 969 -12.33 25.78 16.05
N PHE A 970 -11.78 26.86 15.47
CA PHE A 970 -11.39 26.91 14.06
C PHE A 970 -9.91 27.27 13.87
N HIS A 971 -9.44 28.34 14.52
CA HIS A 971 -8.01 28.58 14.63
C HIS A 971 -7.38 27.52 15.55
N ILE A 972 -6.11 27.21 15.33
CA ILE A 972 -5.37 26.19 16.08
C ILE A 972 -4.73 26.78 17.36
N SER A 973 -4.52 25.96 18.38
CA SER A 973 -3.92 26.38 19.66
C SER A 973 -2.38 26.30 19.65
N GLU A 974 -1.73 26.78 20.73
CA GLU A 974 -0.30 26.55 20.96
C GLU A 974 0.08 25.06 20.91
N ARG A 975 -0.78 24.15 21.39
CA ARG A 975 -0.55 22.69 21.30
C ARG A 975 -0.41 22.26 19.84
N ALA A 976 -1.35 22.63 18.99
CA ALA A 976 -1.32 22.31 17.57
C ALA A 976 -0.14 22.99 16.84
N HIS A 977 0.23 24.21 17.22
CA HIS A 977 1.43 24.87 16.69
C HIS A 977 2.73 24.14 17.07
N ALA A 978 2.84 23.61 18.29
CA ALA A 978 3.98 22.80 18.69
C ALA A 978 4.11 21.53 17.83
N GLU A 979 3.01 20.78 17.64
CA GLU A 979 3.01 19.58 16.79
C GLU A 979 3.32 19.91 15.31
N MET A 980 2.78 21.01 14.77
CA MET A 980 3.14 21.47 13.41
C MET A 980 4.63 21.85 13.27
N ALA A 981 5.24 22.39 14.31
CA ALA A 981 6.66 22.73 14.31
C ALA A 981 7.55 21.48 14.32
N ILE A 982 7.20 20.47 15.13
CA ILE A 982 7.85 19.16 15.14
C ILE A 982 7.71 18.50 13.76
N ALA A 983 6.50 18.48 13.21
CA ALA A 983 6.22 17.86 11.92
C ALA A 983 6.99 18.54 10.78
N LEU A 984 6.99 19.88 10.68
CA LEU A 984 7.81 20.58 9.68
C LEU A 984 9.30 20.26 9.83
N TRP A 985 9.83 20.26 11.05
CA TRP A 985 11.24 19.94 11.30
C TRP A 985 11.59 18.50 10.88
N ASN A 986 10.80 17.52 11.31
CA ASN A 986 11.01 16.12 10.94
C ASN A 986 10.90 15.92 9.42
N ASN A 987 9.93 16.57 8.77
CA ASN A 987 9.71 16.49 7.33
C ASN A 987 10.82 17.15 6.52
N MET A 988 11.49 18.20 7.05
CA MET A 988 12.74 18.75 6.49
C MET A 988 13.92 17.76 6.54
N LEU A 989 13.90 16.80 7.48
CA LEU A 989 14.89 15.73 7.62
C LEU A 989 14.51 14.43 6.87
N GLU A 990 13.44 14.43 6.07
CA GLU A 990 13.05 13.30 5.22
C GLU A 990 13.37 13.55 3.73
N PRO A 991 13.92 12.55 3.00
CA PRO A 991 14.17 12.66 1.56
C PRO A 991 12.91 13.03 0.77
N VAL A 992 13.08 13.83 -0.28
CA VAL A 992 12.00 14.13 -1.24
C VAL A 992 11.56 12.82 -1.92
N GLY A 993 10.26 12.54 -1.90
CA GLY A 993 9.66 11.26 -2.29
C GLY A 993 9.47 10.25 -1.14
N MET A 994 10.15 10.44 0.00
CA MET A 994 9.99 9.62 1.22
C MET A 994 9.48 10.43 2.43
N LYS A 995 8.94 11.64 2.17
CA LYS A 995 8.35 12.52 3.17
C LYS A 995 7.07 11.93 3.75
N GLN A 996 6.82 12.23 5.02
CA GLN A 996 5.55 11.94 5.68
C GLN A 996 4.46 12.92 5.22
N TYR A 997 3.25 12.39 4.97
CA TYR A 997 2.09 13.10 4.43
C TYR A 997 1.00 13.42 5.50
N TYR A 998 1.29 13.20 6.79
CA TYR A 998 0.37 13.39 7.90
C TYR A 998 1.09 13.89 9.17
N ASN A 999 0.36 14.56 10.07
CA ASN A 999 0.88 15.04 11.35
C ASN A 999 0.34 14.20 12.51
N ASN A 1000 1.23 13.62 13.34
CA ASN A 1000 0.81 12.89 14.54
C ASN A 1000 0.50 13.86 15.69
N PHE A 1001 -0.76 14.26 15.84
CA PHE A 1001 -1.26 15.11 16.92
C PHE A 1001 -1.43 14.38 18.29
N THR A 1002 -0.44 13.59 18.71
CA THR A 1002 -0.32 13.07 20.10
C THR A 1002 0.66 13.94 20.88
N TYR A 1003 0.49 14.18 22.20
CA TYR A 1003 1.54 14.92 22.93
C TYR A 1003 2.67 13.97 23.36
N ASP A 1004 3.86 14.18 22.79
CA ASP A 1004 5.12 13.57 23.22
C ASP A 1004 6.25 14.59 23.01
N ARG A 1005 7.10 14.74 24.02
CA ARG A 1005 8.22 15.69 24.03
C ARG A 1005 9.43 15.20 23.24
N THR A 1006 9.54 13.90 22.98
CA THR A 1006 10.76 13.25 22.45
C THR A 1006 10.83 13.16 20.92
N LYS A 1007 9.72 13.41 20.21
CA LYS A 1007 9.55 13.31 18.75
C LYS A 1007 10.54 14.03 17.81
N ILE A 1008 11.45 14.86 18.31
CA ILE A 1008 12.32 15.67 17.44
C ILE A 1008 13.41 14.80 16.84
N ASN A 1009 13.32 14.55 15.53
CA ASN A 1009 14.32 13.79 14.80
C ASN A 1009 15.65 14.57 14.72
N CYS A 1010 16.75 13.83 14.69
CA CYS A 1010 18.11 14.38 14.60
C CYS A 1010 18.75 14.09 13.23
N PRO A 1011 19.51 15.02 12.64
CA PRO A 1011 20.33 14.74 11.46
C PRO A 1011 21.40 13.68 11.81
N SER A 1012 21.65 12.72 10.91
CA SER A 1012 22.71 11.71 11.09
C SER A 1012 24.07 12.23 10.62
N GLU A 1013 25.16 11.58 11.03
CA GLU A 1013 26.51 11.95 10.57
C GLU A 1013 26.70 11.72 9.06
N GLU A 1014 26.07 10.69 8.50
CA GLU A 1014 26.07 10.39 7.06
C GLU A 1014 25.28 11.43 6.26
N LYS A 1015 24.15 11.91 6.82
CA LYS A 1015 23.19 12.80 6.15
C LYS A 1015 22.88 14.01 7.05
N PRO A 1016 23.87 14.88 7.34
CA PRO A 1016 23.73 16.01 8.26
C PRO A 1016 23.03 17.23 7.62
N PHE A 1017 22.49 17.06 6.42
CA PHE A 1017 21.94 18.11 5.57
C PHE A 1017 20.42 18.10 5.63
N ILE A 1018 19.81 19.27 5.40
CA ILE A 1018 18.37 19.36 5.15
C ILE A 1018 18.07 18.78 3.76
N PHE A 1019 17.00 18.01 3.62
CA PHE A 1019 16.69 17.33 2.36
C PHE A 1019 16.05 18.25 1.32
N THR A 1020 16.53 18.09 0.10
CA THR A 1020 16.20 18.81 -1.12
C THR A 1020 16.07 17.81 -2.27
N LYS A 1021 15.52 18.23 -3.42
CA LYS A 1021 15.37 17.35 -4.59
C LYS A 1021 16.66 16.65 -5.02
N VAL A 1022 17.80 17.35 -4.95
CA VAL A 1022 19.10 16.85 -5.44
C VAL A 1022 19.77 15.90 -4.45
N ASN A 1023 19.92 16.29 -3.17
CA ASN A 1023 20.61 15.46 -2.17
C ASN A 1023 19.79 14.24 -1.70
N SER A 1024 18.50 14.15 -2.04
CA SER A 1024 17.67 12.95 -1.83
C SER A 1024 18.01 11.79 -2.76
N LEU A 1025 18.59 12.05 -3.94
CA LEU A 1025 18.85 11.04 -4.98
C LEU A 1025 20.11 10.19 -4.74
N LEU A 1026 20.98 10.58 -3.81
CA LEU A 1026 22.25 9.92 -3.51
C LEU A 1026 22.10 8.76 -2.51
N GLY A 1027 20.94 8.08 -2.53
CA GLY A 1027 20.44 7.25 -1.42
C GLY A 1027 20.78 5.75 -1.46
N LEU A 1028 21.57 5.26 -2.41
CA LEU A 1028 21.93 3.84 -2.49
C LEU A 1028 22.78 3.40 -1.28
N PRO A 1029 22.39 2.34 -0.54
CA PRO A 1029 23.16 1.85 0.60
C PRO A 1029 24.50 1.24 0.16
N VAL A 1030 25.59 1.66 0.79
CA VAL A 1030 26.88 0.95 0.73
C VAL A 1030 26.98 0.04 1.96
N THR A 1031 27.09 -1.26 1.76
CA THR A 1031 27.08 -2.27 2.82
C THR A 1031 28.23 -2.07 3.83
N PRO A 1032 27.97 -1.83 5.13
CA PRO A 1032 29.02 -1.65 6.14
C PRO A 1032 29.62 -2.99 6.59
N THR A 1033 30.60 -3.51 5.84
CA THR A 1033 31.28 -4.77 6.16
C THR A 1033 32.18 -4.63 7.40
N THR A 1034 31.61 -4.86 8.59
CA THR A 1034 32.31 -4.77 9.88
C THR A 1034 32.67 -6.18 10.38
N PRO A 1035 33.97 -6.55 10.49
CA PRO A 1035 34.36 -7.87 10.99
C PRO A 1035 34.12 -8.01 12.50
N ALA A 1036 33.53 -9.12 12.93
CA ALA A 1036 33.33 -9.43 14.34
C ALA A 1036 34.67 -9.70 15.06
N THR A 1037 34.84 -9.15 16.27
CA THR A 1037 36.03 -9.35 17.10
C THR A 1037 35.76 -10.37 18.20
N VAL A 1038 36.48 -11.50 18.19
CA VAL A 1038 36.50 -12.50 19.28
C VAL A 1038 37.80 -12.34 20.07
N SER A 1039 37.72 -12.39 21.40
CA SER A 1039 38.77 -11.90 22.30
C SER A 1039 39.73 -12.97 22.82
N GLY A 1040 40.96 -13.00 22.29
CA GLY A 1040 42.18 -13.49 22.96
C GLY A 1040 42.33 -15.00 23.16
N ASN A 1041 43.48 -15.51 23.66
CA ASN A 1041 44.80 -14.87 23.84
C ASN A 1041 45.94 -15.95 23.75
N PRO A 1042 47.23 -15.76 24.14
CA PRO A 1042 48.30 -15.88 23.13
C PRO A 1042 49.46 -16.85 23.44
N THR A 1043 50.30 -17.16 22.44
CA THR A 1043 51.72 -17.47 22.65
C THR A 1043 52.63 -17.03 21.49
N THR A 1044 53.78 -16.45 21.86
CA THR A 1044 54.94 -15.96 21.06
C THR A 1044 55.75 -17.04 20.33
N PRO A 1045 56.82 -16.73 19.55
CA PRO A 1045 57.32 -15.44 18.99
C PRO A 1045 57.44 -15.48 17.43
N GLY A 1046 57.85 -14.44 16.68
CA GLY A 1046 58.29 -13.08 17.00
C GLY A 1046 59.55 -12.67 16.23
N ILE A 1047 59.42 -11.79 15.22
CA ILE A 1047 60.53 -11.08 14.55
C ILE A 1047 60.13 -9.60 14.43
N VAL A 1048 61.06 -8.70 14.75
CA VAL A 1048 60.88 -7.24 14.63
C VAL A 1048 61.65 -6.73 13.41
N LEU A 1049 61.03 -5.87 12.61
CA LEU A 1049 61.76 -5.04 11.66
C LEU A 1049 61.13 -3.64 11.54
N HIS A 1050 61.91 -2.63 11.89
CA HIS A 1050 61.70 -1.21 11.62
C HIS A 1050 62.53 -0.82 10.37
N CYS A 1051 62.16 0.10 9.47
CA CYS A 1051 60.90 0.85 9.29
C CYS A 1051 60.31 0.56 7.87
N ASP A 1052 60.02 1.45 6.89
CA ASP A 1052 60.17 2.91 6.76
C ASP A 1052 59.23 3.53 5.68
N THR A 1053 59.30 4.85 5.50
CA THR A 1053 58.36 5.71 4.76
C THR A 1053 58.18 5.44 3.26
N SER A 1054 56.95 5.75 2.80
CA SER A 1054 56.58 6.20 1.44
C SER A 1054 56.79 5.24 0.26
N ILE A 1055 55.70 4.90 -0.42
CA ILE A 1055 55.74 4.30 -1.76
C ILE A 1055 56.14 5.40 -2.76
N PRO A 1056 57.24 5.27 -3.52
CA PRO A 1056 57.66 6.29 -4.46
C PRO A 1056 56.81 6.26 -5.74
N MET A 1057 56.51 7.45 -6.29
CA MET A 1057 55.64 7.67 -7.44
C MET A 1057 55.99 6.88 -8.72
N TRP A 1058 57.20 6.31 -8.84
CA TRP A 1058 57.57 5.48 -9.98
C TRP A 1058 57.02 4.05 -9.90
N LEU A 1059 56.64 3.54 -8.73
CA LEU A 1059 56.20 2.15 -8.60
C LEU A 1059 54.86 1.86 -9.30
N PRO A 1060 53.80 2.71 -9.21
CA PRO A 1060 52.58 2.53 -10.01
C PRO A 1060 52.84 2.66 -11.52
N VAL A 1061 53.76 3.54 -11.92
CA VAL A 1061 54.14 3.73 -13.32
C VAL A 1061 54.86 2.50 -13.86
N LEU A 1062 55.77 1.91 -13.09
CA LEU A 1062 56.47 0.68 -13.48
C LEU A 1062 55.49 -0.49 -13.61
N LEU A 1063 54.55 -0.65 -12.68
CA LEU A 1063 53.49 -1.66 -12.76
C LEU A 1063 52.59 -1.45 -13.98
N GLY A 1064 52.23 -0.20 -14.31
CA GLY A 1064 51.50 0.13 -15.53
C GLY A 1064 52.27 -0.23 -16.82
N VAL A 1065 53.56 0.09 -16.88
CA VAL A 1065 54.44 -0.26 -18.02
C VAL A 1065 54.60 -1.78 -18.15
N ILE A 1066 54.78 -2.50 -17.04
CA ILE A 1066 54.86 -3.97 -17.04
C ILE A 1066 53.54 -4.58 -17.54
N GLY A 1067 52.38 -4.08 -17.07
CA GLY A 1067 51.07 -4.51 -17.55
C GLY A 1067 50.87 -4.26 -19.05
N LEU A 1068 51.32 -3.11 -19.56
CA LEU A 1068 51.24 -2.76 -20.98
C LEU A 1068 52.16 -3.63 -21.85
N LEU A 1069 53.37 -3.94 -21.38
CA LEU A 1069 54.29 -4.89 -22.02
C LEU A 1069 53.74 -6.32 -22.03
N ILE A 1070 53.11 -6.78 -20.95
CA ILE A 1070 52.41 -8.07 -20.89
C ILE A 1070 51.24 -8.10 -21.89
N GLY A 1071 50.44 -7.02 -21.95
CA GLY A 1071 49.35 -6.86 -22.92
C GLY A 1071 49.83 -6.91 -24.37
N TRP A 1072 50.91 -6.22 -24.71
CA TRP A 1072 51.56 -6.31 -26.02
C TRP A 1072 52.11 -7.72 -26.31
N GLY A 1073 52.71 -8.38 -25.32
CA GLY A 1073 53.17 -9.77 -25.45
C GLY A 1073 52.01 -10.72 -25.78
N PHE A 1074 50.89 -10.61 -25.08
CA PHE A 1074 49.67 -11.40 -25.35
C PHE A 1074 49.07 -11.08 -26.72
N THR A 1075 49.05 -9.81 -27.11
CA THR A 1075 48.52 -9.36 -28.41
C THR A 1075 49.39 -9.87 -29.56
N TRP A 1076 50.73 -9.83 -29.42
CA TRP A 1076 51.68 -10.43 -30.37
C TRP A 1076 51.44 -11.95 -30.46
N LEU A 1077 51.31 -12.65 -29.34
CA LEU A 1077 51.09 -14.09 -29.31
C LEU A 1077 49.81 -14.47 -30.06
N LEU A 1078 48.71 -13.74 -29.83
CA LEU A 1078 47.44 -13.91 -30.54
C LEU A 1078 47.58 -13.64 -32.05
N MET A 1079 48.26 -12.56 -32.44
CA MET A 1079 48.51 -12.24 -33.85
C MET A 1079 49.35 -13.32 -34.56
N THR A 1080 50.45 -13.77 -33.97
CA THR A 1080 51.31 -14.82 -34.56
C THR A 1080 50.65 -16.20 -34.58
N CYS A 1081 49.83 -16.53 -33.58
CA CYS A 1081 48.96 -17.71 -33.63
C CYS A 1081 47.93 -17.62 -34.76
N ARG A 1082 47.29 -16.46 -34.97
CA ARG A 1082 46.32 -16.22 -36.06
C ARG A 1082 46.99 -16.28 -37.44
N GLU A 1083 48.18 -15.71 -37.58
CA GLU A 1083 48.96 -15.76 -38.81
C GLU A 1083 49.44 -17.18 -39.15
N ARG A 1084 49.93 -17.94 -38.16
CA ARG A 1084 50.27 -19.37 -38.32
C ARG A 1084 49.05 -20.21 -38.70
N ARG A 1085 47.86 -19.89 -38.17
CA ARG A 1085 46.59 -20.57 -38.52
C ARG A 1085 46.19 -20.28 -39.97
N ASN A 1086 46.31 -19.03 -40.43
CA ASN A 1086 46.05 -18.66 -41.82
C ASN A 1086 47.04 -19.30 -42.80
N LYS A 1087 48.35 -19.28 -42.50
CA LYS A 1087 49.38 -19.96 -43.31
C LYS A 1087 49.18 -21.48 -43.41
N ARG A 1088 48.52 -22.10 -42.43
CA ARG A 1088 48.16 -23.53 -42.46
C ARG A 1088 46.92 -23.84 -43.31
N ASN A 1089 46.05 -22.86 -43.57
CA ASN A 1089 44.82 -23.03 -44.36
C ASN A 1089 44.99 -22.78 -45.86
N MET A 1090 46.07 -22.13 -46.31
CA MET A 1090 46.37 -21.95 -47.74
C MET A 1090 47.08 -23.15 -48.40
N GLY A 1091 47.32 -24.24 -47.65
CA GLY A 1091 48.15 -25.36 -48.09
C GLY A 1091 47.44 -26.62 -48.62
N VAL A 1092 46.10 -26.64 -48.71
CA VAL A 1092 45.36 -27.86 -49.12
C VAL A 1092 44.11 -27.58 -49.96
N LYS A 1093 44.26 -27.54 -51.30
CA LYS A 1093 43.27 -28.07 -52.28
C LYS A 1093 43.78 -27.98 -53.72
N GLY A 1094 43.82 -29.13 -54.41
CA GLY A 1094 44.28 -29.29 -55.80
C GLY A 1094 45.76 -29.64 -55.92
N VAL A 1095 46.20 -30.60 -56.76
CA VAL A 1095 45.49 -31.47 -57.72
C VAL A 1095 46.20 -32.85 -57.78
N GLU A 1096 45.54 -33.85 -58.42
CA GLU A 1096 46.01 -35.20 -58.83
C GLU A 1096 45.77 -36.40 -57.88
N MET A 1097 45.64 -37.64 -58.40
CA MET A 1097 44.58 -38.18 -59.29
C MET A 1097 44.66 -39.73 -59.42
N LYS A 1098 43.59 -40.34 -59.96
CA LYS A 1098 43.30 -41.77 -60.28
C LYS A 1098 42.57 -42.56 -59.16
N GLY A 1099 41.54 -43.37 -59.46
CA GLY A 1099 40.78 -43.46 -60.72
C GLY A 1099 39.85 -44.68 -60.89
N THR A 1100 38.69 -44.43 -61.51
CA THR A 1100 37.86 -45.33 -62.37
C THR A 1100 37.20 -46.61 -61.81
N VAL A 1101 35.98 -46.87 -62.34
CA VAL A 1101 35.08 -48.07 -62.24
C VAL A 1101 34.63 -48.49 -60.82
N PHE A 1102 33.37 -48.87 -60.57
CA PHE A 1102 32.18 -48.99 -61.44
C PHE A 1102 31.10 -47.95 -61.12
#